data_AF-A0A3P8UTY8-F1
#
_entry.id   AF-A0A3P8UTY8-F1
#
_cell.length_a   1.000
_cell.length_b   1.000
_cell.length_c   1.000
_cell.angle_alpha   90.00
_cell.angle_beta   90.00
_cell.angle_gamma   90.00
#
_symmetry.space_group_name_H-M   'P 1'
#
loop_
_entity.id
_entity.type
_entity.pdbx_description
1 polymer ?
#
loop_
_entity_poly.entity_id
_entity_poly.type
_entity_poly.pdbx_seq_one_letter_code
_entity_poly.pdbx_strand_id
1 'polypeptide(L)'
;HRLQEDGARTKALLLKAVNCYEALILKAEGKVEPDVFCQLAHFHLLLKDYHKALSAYQKYFSLEPDHWKNAAFLYGLGMVYFHYNAFQWAAKAFQEVLYIDPGFSKAKEIHLRLGLIFKVNTDYESSLKHLRLALIHSGPCTLSKATSKFFFVHKKYKAAKEAYESVLQTENLPAHVKATTLQQLGWMHHTVEQFRDKGSKDSYAIQCLQKSIEADPNSGQSWYFLGRNLGKEGLLSSSILLDKCPPPRPPPPPSLPLSKDKLNPPTPSIYLENKRDAFYPPLHQFCTNPANPVTVIRGLAGALKLDLGLFSTKTLVEANPEHLVEVRTQLAQPRDENWDQIGSRKMWRCESSRSHTTILKYAQYQASSFQESLKEESEKKKEMETETCSSDSMMRRRRGPLKHIKFGTNIDLSDEKKWKQQLLELSKLPAFARVVSAGNLLSHVGHTILGMNTVQLYMKVPGSRTPGHQENNNFCSVNINIGPGDCEWFAVPEPYWGVINDFCEKNNINFLMGSWWPNLEDLYECKVPVYRFIQRPGDLVWLNTGTVHWVQAIGWCNNTWNVGPPTAHQYKLAVERYEWNKLQGVKSIVPMIHLSWNMARNIKVSDQKLFEMIKYCLLRTLKQCQIQRELLLAAGKELVWHGRTQNEPAHYCSICEVEVFDLLLVTSESNSKKTYVVQCQDCARRGSPDLDNFVVLEQYRIEELMQVYDQFTLVSD
;
A
#
# COMPACT_ATOMS: atom_id res chain seq x y z
N HIS A 1 14.98 21.51 -27.67
CA HIS A 1 15.39 20.62 -28.78
C HIS A 1 16.90 20.59 -29.00
N ARG A 2 17.58 21.66 -29.46
CA ARG A 2 19.05 21.63 -29.72
C ARG A 2 19.93 21.21 -28.52
N LEU A 3 19.62 21.65 -27.30
CA LEU A 3 20.37 21.27 -26.08
C LEU A 3 20.20 19.79 -25.68
N GLN A 4 19.06 19.18 -26.00
CA GLN A 4 18.81 17.75 -25.75
C GLN A 4 19.50 16.86 -26.80
N GLU A 5 19.56 17.32 -28.05
CA GLU A 5 20.30 16.66 -29.14
C GLU A 5 21.81 16.67 -28.89
N ASP A 6 22.37 17.82 -28.45
CA ASP A 6 23.79 17.91 -28.07
C ASP A 6 24.13 17.05 -26.85
N GLY A 7 23.24 16.96 -25.87
CA GLY A 7 23.40 16.09 -24.70
C GLY A 7 23.40 14.60 -25.05
N ALA A 8 22.49 14.16 -25.93
CA ALA A 8 22.43 12.79 -26.40
C ALA A 8 23.67 12.40 -27.23
N ARG A 9 24.14 13.31 -28.09
CA ARG A 9 25.37 13.13 -28.88
C ARG A 9 26.62 13.04 -28.00
N THR A 10 26.70 13.88 -26.96
CA THR A 10 27.81 13.87 -25.99
C THR A 10 27.83 12.58 -25.18
N LYS A 11 26.67 12.10 -24.72
CA LYS A 11 26.56 10.82 -23.99
C LYS A 11 26.99 9.62 -24.85
N ALA A 12 26.61 9.60 -26.13
CA ALA A 12 27.02 8.54 -27.06
C ALA A 12 28.54 8.52 -27.30
N LEU A 13 29.18 9.70 -27.38
CA LEU A 13 30.64 9.80 -27.51
C LEU A 13 31.37 9.33 -26.24
N LEU A 14 30.86 9.68 -25.06
CA LEU A 14 31.40 9.22 -23.78
C LEU A 14 31.30 7.70 -23.63
N LEU A 15 30.18 7.09 -24.02
CA LEU A 15 30.03 5.62 -24.02
C LEU A 15 31.00 4.94 -24.98
N LYS A 16 31.24 5.52 -26.17
CA LYS A 16 32.26 5.01 -27.10
C LYS A 16 33.66 5.10 -26.48
N ALA A 17 33.98 6.20 -25.81
CA ALA A 17 35.25 6.36 -25.11
C ALA A 17 35.42 5.28 -24.03
N VAL A 18 34.43 5.08 -23.16
CA VAL A 18 34.46 4.02 -22.13
C VAL A 18 34.73 2.65 -22.75
N ASN A 19 33.98 2.28 -23.80
CA ASN A 19 34.17 0.98 -24.47
C ASN A 19 35.58 0.81 -25.06
N CYS A 20 36.18 1.89 -25.59
CA CYS A 20 37.56 1.85 -26.09
C CYS A 20 38.57 1.62 -24.96
N TYR A 21 38.42 2.31 -23.83
CA TYR A 21 39.32 2.15 -22.68
C TYR A 21 39.16 0.78 -22.00
N GLU A 22 37.94 0.27 -21.86
CA GLU A 22 37.69 -1.09 -21.36
C GLU A 22 38.31 -2.15 -22.30
N ALA A 23 38.18 -1.98 -23.62
CA ALA A 23 38.80 -2.87 -24.59
C ALA A 23 40.34 -2.81 -24.58
N LEU A 24 40.92 -1.62 -24.35
CA LEU A 24 42.37 -1.46 -24.17
C LEU A 24 42.87 -2.19 -22.92
N ILE A 25 42.14 -2.06 -21.80
CA ILE A 25 42.46 -2.76 -20.54
C ILE A 25 42.41 -4.27 -20.73
N LEU A 26 41.39 -4.79 -21.43
CA LEU A 26 41.25 -6.22 -21.72
C LEU A 26 42.39 -6.76 -22.59
N LYS A 27 42.88 -5.99 -23.57
CA LYS A 27 43.98 -6.38 -24.47
C LYS A 27 45.37 -6.32 -23.86
N ALA A 28 45.54 -5.55 -22.79
CA ALA A 28 46.85 -5.26 -22.20
C ALA A 28 47.32 -6.31 -21.17
N GLU A 29 46.54 -7.36 -20.90
CA GLU A 29 46.90 -8.52 -20.05
C GLU A 29 47.64 -8.15 -18.74
N GLY A 30 47.21 -7.08 -18.07
CA GLY A 30 47.75 -6.64 -16.79
C GLY A 30 48.90 -5.62 -16.84
N LYS A 31 49.40 -5.24 -18.03
CA LYS A 31 50.38 -4.15 -18.22
C LYS A 31 49.70 -2.87 -18.72
N VAL A 32 48.79 -2.31 -17.93
CA VAL A 32 48.07 -1.08 -18.26
C VAL A 32 48.70 0.10 -17.51
N GLU A 33 48.99 1.20 -18.22
CA GLU A 33 49.45 2.43 -17.59
C GLU A 33 48.41 2.99 -16.62
N PRO A 34 48.79 3.46 -15.42
CA PRO A 34 47.84 3.96 -14.42
C PRO A 34 46.88 5.02 -14.99
N ASP A 35 47.37 5.96 -15.78
CA ASP A 35 46.59 7.06 -16.37
C ASP A 35 45.36 6.61 -17.17
N VAL A 36 45.41 5.42 -17.76
CA VAL A 36 44.26 4.81 -18.47
C VAL A 36 43.09 4.60 -17.50
N PHE A 37 43.35 4.15 -16.27
CA PHE A 37 42.32 3.99 -15.24
C PHE A 37 41.81 5.34 -14.73
N CYS A 38 42.67 6.35 -14.61
CA CYS A 38 42.25 7.69 -14.20
C CYS A 38 41.29 8.30 -15.24
N GLN A 39 41.62 8.21 -16.52
CA GLN A 39 40.79 8.74 -17.61
C GLN A 39 39.48 7.96 -17.75
N LEU A 40 39.51 6.63 -17.60
CA LEU A 40 38.30 5.80 -17.54
C LEU A 40 37.38 6.24 -16.40
N ALA A 41 37.94 6.50 -15.22
CA ALA A 41 37.20 7.01 -14.07
C ALA A 41 36.58 8.39 -14.34
N HIS A 42 37.30 9.31 -15.01
CA HIS A 42 36.74 10.60 -15.44
C HIS A 42 35.57 10.42 -16.41
N PHE A 43 35.65 9.51 -17.38
CA PHE A 43 34.53 9.23 -18.29
C PHE A 43 33.31 8.66 -17.56
N HIS A 44 33.50 7.71 -16.63
CA HIS A 44 32.40 7.22 -15.79
C HIS A 44 31.80 8.32 -14.92
N LEU A 45 32.63 9.22 -14.37
CA LEU A 45 32.17 10.37 -13.60
C LEU A 45 31.30 11.31 -14.46
N LEU A 46 31.70 11.57 -15.71
CA LEU A 46 30.91 12.36 -16.67
C LEU A 46 29.59 11.67 -17.07
N LEU A 47 29.58 10.34 -17.11
CA LEU A 47 28.37 9.52 -17.32
C LEU A 47 27.49 9.40 -16.06
N LYS A 48 27.92 9.97 -14.93
CA LYS A 48 27.28 9.84 -13.60
C LYS A 48 27.23 8.39 -13.08
N ASP A 49 28.15 7.56 -13.54
CA ASP A 49 28.29 6.18 -13.09
C ASP A 49 29.31 6.07 -11.95
N TYR A 50 28.93 6.55 -10.76
CA TYR A 50 29.84 6.77 -9.64
C TYR A 50 30.46 5.48 -9.07
N HIS A 51 29.79 4.33 -9.20
CA HIS A 51 30.34 3.06 -8.71
C HIS A 51 31.52 2.58 -9.56
N LYS A 52 31.40 2.64 -10.89
CA LYS A 52 32.52 2.33 -11.81
C LYS A 52 33.63 3.36 -11.73
N ALA A 53 33.27 4.64 -11.58
CA ALA A 53 34.24 5.71 -11.37
C ALA A 53 35.09 5.44 -10.11
N LEU A 54 34.46 5.08 -8.99
CA LEU A 54 35.17 4.73 -7.76
C LEU A 54 36.10 3.53 -7.96
N SER A 55 35.62 2.46 -8.60
CA SER A 55 36.42 1.26 -8.86
C SER A 55 37.65 1.56 -9.71
N ALA A 56 37.51 2.39 -10.76
CA ALA A 56 38.61 2.79 -11.62
C ALA A 56 39.60 3.71 -10.89
N TYR A 57 39.12 4.66 -10.08
CA TYR A 57 40.00 5.49 -9.23
C TYR A 57 40.76 4.69 -8.18
N GLN A 58 40.15 3.68 -7.57
CA GLN A 58 40.84 2.79 -6.63
C GLN A 58 41.95 1.99 -7.32
N LYS A 59 41.73 1.59 -8.57
CA LYS A 59 42.75 0.90 -9.37
C LYS A 59 43.91 1.82 -9.75
N TYR A 60 43.64 3.07 -10.11
CA TYR A 60 44.67 4.10 -10.29
C TYR A 60 45.47 4.30 -9.00
N PHE A 61 44.78 4.48 -7.88
CA PHE A 61 45.39 4.68 -6.56
C PHE A 61 46.33 3.53 -6.15
N SER A 62 46.02 2.27 -6.51
CA SER A 62 46.87 1.13 -6.19
C SER A 62 48.09 0.97 -7.10
N LEU A 63 48.08 1.60 -8.28
CA LEU A 63 49.12 1.44 -9.31
C LEU A 63 50.08 2.63 -9.35
N GLU A 64 49.64 3.83 -8.95
CA GLU A 64 50.41 5.06 -9.00
C GLU A 64 50.87 5.49 -7.59
N PRO A 65 52.16 5.32 -7.22
CA PRO A 65 52.66 5.69 -5.89
C PRO A 65 52.60 7.20 -5.61
N ASP A 66 52.72 8.03 -6.64
CA ASP A 66 52.67 9.48 -6.57
C ASP A 66 51.27 10.05 -6.90
N HIS A 67 50.21 9.24 -6.70
CA HIS A 67 48.83 9.60 -7.02
C HIS A 67 48.39 10.96 -6.43
N TRP A 68 48.98 11.35 -5.29
CA TRP A 68 48.68 12.57 -4.57
C TRP A 68 49.17 13.82 -5.30
N LYS A 69 50.02 13.73 -6.32
CA LYS A 69 50.43 14.89 -7.16
C LYS A 69 49.41 15.21 -8.25
N ASN A 70 48.50 14.29 -8.56
CA ASN A 70 47.53 14.45 -9.65
C ASN A 70 46.25 15.15 -9.16
N ALA A 71 46.19 16.47 -9.36
CA ALA A 71 45.03 17.30 -8.96
C ALA A 71 43.71 16.88 -9.65
N ALA A 72 43.75 16.41 -10.90
CA ALA A 72 42.57 15.97 -11.62
C ALA A 72 41.99 14.65 -11.08
N PHE A 73 42.87 13.74 -10.67
CA PHE A 73 42.50 12.52 -9.95
C PHE A 73 41.85 12.85 -8.60
N LEU A 74 42.50 13.67 -7.77
CA LEU A 74 42.00 14.03 -6.43
C LEU A 74 40.65 14.77 -6.50
N TYR A 75 40.48 15.66 -7.48
CA TYR A 75 39.20 16.31 -7.72
C TYR A 75 38.11 15.29 -8.10
N GLY A 76 38.42 14.39 -9.03
CA GLY A 76 37.50 13.34 -9.46
C GLY A 76 37.08 12.39 -8.32
N LEU A 77 38.04 12.00 -7.48
CA LEU A 77 37.80 11.18 -6.29
C LEU A 77 36.98 11.94 -5.24
N GLY A 78 37.29 13.22 -5.00
CA GLY A 78 36.51 14.09 -4.12
C GLY A 78 35.06 14.24 -4.56
N MET A 79 34.79 14.30 -5.87
CA MET A 79 33.44 14.31 -6.43
C MET A 79 32.67 13.00 -6.15
N VAL A 80 33.36 11.86 -6.25
CA VAL A 80 32.77 10.55 -5.92
C VAL A 80 32.47 10.44 -4.43
N TYR A 81 33.40 10.83 -3.55
CA TYR A 81 33.15 10.83 -2.10
C TYR A 81 32.03 11.79 -1.70
N PHE A 82 31.96 12.96 -2.35
CA PHE A 82 30.87 13.91 -2.12
C PHE A 82 29.50 13.30 -2.49
N HIS A 83 29.42 12.56 -3.60
CA HIS A 83 28.18 11.86 -4.00
C HIS A 83 27.72 10.81 -2.99
N TYR A 84 28.66 10.08 -2.37
CA TYR A 84 28.36 9.09 -1.33
C TYR A 84 28.21 9.70 0.08
N ASN A 85 28.14 11.04 0.20
CA ASN A 85 28.09 11.76 1.49
C ASN A 85 29.26 11.43 2.45
N ALA A 86 30.39 10.95 1.93
CA ALA A 86 31.60 10.67 2.69
C ALA A 86 32.37 11.98 2.92
N PHE A 87 31.76 12.91 3.65
CA PHE A 87 32.17 14.31 3.70
C PHE A 87 33.58 14.55 4.26
N GLN A 88 34.04 13.72 5.20
CA GLN A 88 35.42 13.81 5.72
C GLN A 88 36.46 13.54 4.62
N TRP A 89 36.25 12.47 3.83
CA TRP A 89 37.14 12.10 2.72
C TRP A 89 37.04 13.07 1.55
N ALA A 90 35.82 13.52 1.23
CA ALA A 90 35.59 14.52 0.20
C ALA A 90 36.30 15.84 0.53
N ALA A 91 36.18 16.33 1.78
CA ALA A 91 36.83 17.56 2.22
C ALA A 91 38.36 17.46 2.11
N LYS A 92 38.93 16.34 2.56
CA LYS A 92 40.37 16.10 2.47
C LYS A 92 40.86 16.13 1.02
N ALA A 93 40.22 15.37 0.13
CA ALA A 93 40.60 15.33 -1.28
C ALA A 93 40.51 16.71 -1.95
N PHE A 94 39.44 17.46 -1.66
CA PHE A 94 39.27 18.83 -2.17
C PHE A 94 40.29 19.83 -1.64
N GLN A 95 40.67 19.72 -0.37
CA GLN A 95 41.72 20.56 0.21
C GLN A 95 43.10 20.23 -0.37
N GLU A 96 43.40 18.96 -0.61
CA GLU A 96 44.64 18.53 -1.27
C GLU A 96 44.75 19.09 -2.68
N VAL A 97 43.67 19.07 -3.49
CA VAL A 97 43.66 19.70 -4.82
C VAL A 97 44.07 21.17 -4.74
N LEU A 98 43.48 21.94 -3.82
CA LEU A 98 43.77 23.36 -3.65
C LEU A 98 45.16 23.63 -3.08
N TYR A 99 45.76 22.66 -2.39
CA TYR A 99 47.13 22.73 -1.89
C TYR A 99 48.15 22.52 -3.02
N ILE A 100 47.88 21.55 -3.91
CA ILE A 100 48.78 21.19 -5.02
C ILE A 100 48.67 22.20 -6.17
N ASP A 101 47.45 22.56 -6.55
CA ASP A 101 47.16 23.52 -7.61
C ASP A 101 46.15 24.57 -7.14
N PRO A 102 46.62 25.67 -6.53
CA PRO A 102 45.75 26.79 -6.14
C PRO A 102 45.02 27.44 -7.33
N GLY A 103 45.54 27.27 -8.56
CA GLY A 103 44.99 27.81 -9.80
C GLY A 103 44.07 26.84 -10.54
N PHE A 104 43.71 25.70 -9.91
CA PHE A 104 42.97 24.64 -10.58
C PHE A 104 41.70 25.16 -11.26
N SER A 105 41.46 24.73 -12.49
CA SER A 105 40.36 25.24 -13.33
C SER A 105 38.96 25.13 -12.69
N LYS A 106 38.79 24.22 -11.71
CA LYS A 106 37.56 24.02 -10.92
C LYS A 106 37.66 24.47 -9.47
N ALA A 107 38.68 25.24 -9.07
CA ALA A 107 38.89 25.70 -7.69
C ALA A 107 37.64 26.37 -7.08
N LYS A 108 36.89 27.12 -7.89
CA LYS A 108 35.60 27.70 -7.49
C LYS A 108 34.56 26.67 -7.06
N GLU A 109 34.44 25.57 -7.81
CA GLU A 109 33.52 24.48 -7.49
C GLU A 109 33.96 23.74 -6.23
N ILE A 110 35.27 23.53 -6.08
CA ILE A 110 35.87 22.91 -4.89
C ILE A 110 35.54 23.73 -3.64
N HIS A 111 35.76 25.04 -3.68
CA HIS A 111 35.42 25.93 -2.57
C HIS A 111 33.92 25.94 -2.23
N LEU A 112 33.02 25.85 -3.23
CA LEU A 112 31.58 25.73 -2.97
C LEU A 112 31.22 24.41 -2.29
N ARG A 113 31.80 23.29 -2.73
CA ARG A 113 31.57 21.97 -2.14
C ARG A 113 32.15 21.86 -0.73
N LEU A 114 33.31 22.45 -0.47
CA LEU A 114 33.86 22.59 0.88
C LEU A 114 32.95 23.43 1.78
N GLY A 115 32.42 24.55 1.26
CA GLY A 115 31.42 25.36 1.96
C GLY A 115 30.19 24.55 2.38
N LEU A 116 29.68 23.72 1.48
CA LEU A 116 28.57 22.78 1.73
C LEU A 116 28.92 21.73 2.80
N ILE A 117 30.06 21.07 2.65
CA ILE A 117 30.52 20.03 3.58
C ILE A 117 30.64 20.59 5.00
N PHE A 118 31.32 21.73 5.17
CA PHE A 118 31.49 22.33 6.49
C PHE A 118 30.18 22.81 7.11
N LYS A 119 29.21 23.23 6.28
CA LYS A 119 27.86 23.56 6.76
C LYS A 119 27.14 22.33 7.31
N VAL A 120 27.18 21.20 6.60
CA VAL A 120 26.57 19.94 7.08
C VAL A 120 27.24 19.46 8.37
N ASN A 121 28.56 19.63 8.48
CA ASN A 121 29.33 19.29 9.67
C ASN A 121 29.24 20.34 10.81
N THR A 122 28.36 21.35 10.70
CA THR A 122 28.17 22.43 11.69
C THR A 122 29.39 23.33 11.94
N ASP A 123 30.43 23.26 11.11
CA ASP A 123 31.56 24.19 11.11
C ASP A 123 31.25 25.41 10.23
N TYR A 124 30.49 26.32 10.80
CA TYR A 124 30.03 27.51 10.09
C TYR A 124 31.14 28.50 9.75
N GLU A 125 32.25 28.51 10.49
CA GLU A 125 33.37 29.43 10.25
C GLU A 125 34.18 29.00 9.02
N SER A 126 34.55 27.72 8.94
CA SER A 126 35.25 27.16 7.78
C SER A 126 34.37 27.19 6.53
N SER A 127 33.06 26.93 6.69
CA SER A 127 32.08 27.08 5.60
C SER A 127 32.13 28.50 5.03
N LEU A 128 32.00 29.52 5.87
CA LEU A 128 32.03 30.94 5.47
C LEU A 128 33.33 31.33 4.75
N LYS A 129 34.48 30.84 5.24
CA LYS A 129 35.79 31.09 4.62
C LYS A 129 35.82 30.57 3.19
N HIS A 130 35.44 29.33 2.96
CA HIS A 130 35.47 28.73 1.62
C HIS A 130 34.45 29.35 0.66
N LEU A 131 33.27 29.73 1.16
CA LEU A 131 32.26 30.41 0.34
C LEU A 131 32.69 31.81 -0.10
N ARG A 132 33.46 32.54 0.73
CA ARG A 132 34.09 33.81 0.33
C ARG A 132 35.15 33.59 -0.75
N LEU A 133 35.98 32.57 -0.61
CA LEU A 133 37.00 32.23 -1.60
C LEU A 133 36.37 31.84 -2.94
N ALA A 134 35.22 31.16 -2.95
CA ALA A 134 34.48 30.85 -4.17
C ALA A 134 33.97 32.10 -4.94
N LEU A 135 33.70 33.20 -4.24
CA LEU A 135 33.23 34.45 -4.85
C LEU A 135 34.35 35.25 -5.55
N ILE A 136 35.60 35.04 -5.13
CA ILE A 136 36.77 35.74 -5.68
C ILE A 136 37.20 35.12 -7.03
N HIS A 137 36.97 33.82 -7.24
CA HIS A 137 37.42 33.11 -8.44
C HIS A 137 36.48 33.31 -9.66
N SER A 138 37.07 33.64 -10.81
CA SER A 138 36.37 33.97 -12.06
C SER A 138 36.04 32.76 -12.97
N GLY A 139 36.28 31.52 -12.52
CA GLY A 139 36.06 30.31 -13.31
C GLY A 139 34.58 29.90 -13.52
N PRO A 140 34.28 29.11 -14.58
CA PRO A 140 32.94 28.57 -14.85
C PRO A 140 32.55 27.52 -13.80
N CYS A 141 31.37 27.67 -13.21
CA CYS A 141 30.83 26.77 -12.19
C CYS A 141 29.52 26.14 -12.66
N THR A 142 29.33 24.85 -12.34
CA THR A 142 28.11 24.07 -12.56
C THR A 142 26.92 24.56 -11.73
N LEU A 143 27.17 25.31 -10.64
CA LEU A 143 26.17 26.03 -9.88
C LEU A 143 26.22 27.52 -10.28
N SER A 144 25.06 28.09 -10.65
CA SER A 144 24.98 29.47 -11.14
C SER A 144 25.43 30.48 -10.08
N LYS A 145 25.75 31.72 -10.50
CA LYS A 145 26.04 32.85 -9.58
C LYS A 145 24.99 33.03 -8.48
N ALA A 146 23.76 32.52 -8.67
CA ALA A 146 22.69 32.53 -7.68
C ALA A 146 22.96 31.60 -6.47
N THR A 147 23.66 30.47 -6.67
CA THR A 147 23.91 29.52 -5.59
C THR A 147 25.13 29.86 -4.72
N SER A 148 26.01 30.78 -5.15
CA SER A 148 27.05 31.32 -4.26
C SER A 148 26.49 32.31 -3.23
N LYS A 149 25.36 32.99 -3.52
CA LYS A 149 24.62 33.80 -2.53
C LYS A 149 23.83 32.95 -1.52
N PHE A 150 23.58 31.68 -1.82
CA PHE A 150 22.82 30.71 -1.01
C PHE A 150 23.37 30.47 0.40
N PHE A 151 24.66 30.72 0.63
CA PHE A 151 25.33 30.36 1.88
C PHE A 151 25.78 31.54 2.75
N PHE A 152 25.51 32.78 2.33
CA PHE A 152 26.04 33.96 3.02
C PHE A 152 25.50 34.13 4.45
N VAL A 153 24.43 33.43 4.87
CA VAL A 153 23.57 34.02 5.90
C VAL A 153 23.01 33.09 6.96
N HIS A 154 23.76 32.94 8.06
CA HIS A 154 23.20 32.50 9.36
C HIS A 154 23.59 33.42 10.54
N LYS A 155 24.12 34.64 10.30
CA LYS A 155 24.32 35.64 11.37
C LYS A 155 23.74 37.04 11.07
N LYS A 156 23.14 37.27 9.89
CA LYS A 156 22.48 38.54 9.53
C LYS A 156 21.17 38.26 8.80
N TYR A 157 20.12 37.87 9.52
CA TYR A 157 18.82 37.45 8.96
C TYR A 157 18.28 38.39 7.85
N LYS A 158 18.54 39.70 7.93
CA LYS A 158 18.10 40.69 6.94
C LYS A 158 18.77 40.53 5.56
N ALA A 159 20.07 40.24 5.54
CA ALA A 159 20.81 39.98 4.30
C ALA A 159 20.42 38.63 3.67
N ALA A 160 19.92 37.67 4.46
CA ALA A 160 19.46 36.35 3.99
C ALA A 160 18.20 36.52 3.16
N LYS A 161 17.26 37.27 3.75
CA LYS A 161 15.99 37.59 3.15
C LYS A 161 16.19 38.29 1.80
N GLU A 162 16.99 39.37 1.78
CA GLU A 162 17.29 40.12 0.54
C GLU A 162 17.99 39.25 -0.52
N ALA A 163 18.88 38.34 -0.11
CA ALA A 163 19.55 37.42 -1.02
C ALA A 163 18.57 36.40 -1.63
N TYR A 164 17.68 35.81 -0.82
CA TYR A 164 16.65 34.88 -1.30
C TYR A 164 15.65 35.58 -2.21
N GLU A 165 15.19 36.78 -1.88
CA GLU A 165 14.32 37.59 -2.74
C GLU A 165 15.01 37.92 -4.07
N SER A 166 16.29 38.30 -4.05
CA SER A 166 17.09 38.54 -5.26
C SER A 166 17.22 37.31 -6.16
N VAL A 167 17.35 36.10 -5.58
CA VAL A 167 17.41 34.86 -6.35
C VAL A 167 16.09 34.57 -7.06
N LEU A 168 14.96 34.86 -6.43
CA LEU A 168 13.63 34.66 -7.02
C LEU A 168 13.32 35.60 -8.20
N GLN A 169 14.05 36.71 -8.32
CA GLN A 169 13.94 37.66 -9.44
C GLN A 169 14.74 37.25 -10.70
N THR A 170 15.50 36.15 -10.64
CA THR A 170 16.31 35.71 -11.79
C THR A 170 15.44 34.95 -12.80
N GLU A 171 15.49 35.34 -14.07
CA GLU A 171 14.78 34.65 -15.16
C GLU A 171 15.31 33.21 -15.35
N ASN A 172 14.41 32.25 -15.64
CA ASN A 172 14.71 30.83 -15.89
C ASN A 172 15.40 30.09 -14.72
N LEU A 173 14.94 30.30 -13.49
CA LEU A 173 15.42 29.57 -12.33
C LEU A 173 15.05 28.07 -12.40
N PRO A 174 15.98 27.13 -12.14
CA PRO A 174 15.64 25.71 -12.03
C PRO A 174 14.61 25.46 -10.91
N ALA A 175 13.64 24.57 -11.18
CA ALA A 175 12.52 24.30 -10.28
C ALA A 175 12.95 23.95 -8.85
N HIS A 176 13.96 23.07 -8.68
CA HIS A 176 14.48 22.72 -7.36
C HIS A 176 15.07 23.93 -6.61
N VAL A 177 15.82 24.82 -7.29
CA VAL A 177 16.43 26.01 -6.67
C VAL A 177 15.35 26.99 -6.24
N LYS A 178 14.31 27.15 -7.07
CA LYS A 178 13.14 27.97 -6.77
C LYS A 178 12.41 27.43 -5.54
N ALA A 179 12.17 26.13 -5.50
CA ALA A 179 11.52 25.45 -4.40
C ALA A 179 12.31 25.60 -3.09
N THR A 180 13.61 25.33 -3.09
CA THR A 180 14.45 25.48 -1.89
C THR A 180 14.54 26.94 -1.44
N THR A 181 14.63 27.91 -2.35
CA THR A 181 14.72 29.33 -1.99
C THR A 181 13.43 29.82 -1.32
N LEU A 182 12.27 29.47 -1.89
CA LEU A 182 10.95 29.75 -1.31
C LEU A 182 10.75 29.04 0.03
N GLN A 183 11.23 27.81 0.16
CA GLN A 183 11.19 27.04 1.40
C GLN A 183 11.94 27.76 2.53
N GLN A 184 13.18 28.17 2.27
CA GLN A 184 14.03 28.85 3.25
C GLN A 184 13.51 30.25 3.61
N LEU A 185 12.96 30.98 2.62
CA LEU A 185 12.33 32.28 2.84
C LEU A 185 11.08 32.13 3.73
N GLY A 186 10.21 31.17 3.42
CA GLY A 186 9.02 30.87 4.22
C GLY A 186 9.36 30.44 5.65
N TRP A 187 10.37 29.57 5.81
CA TRP A 187 10.86 29.16 7.13
C TRP A 187 11.40 30.33 7.95
N MET A 188 12.17 31.23 7.32
CA MET A 188 12.75 32.39 7.98
C MET A 188 11.67 33.38 8.45
N HIS A 189 10.64 33.62 7.64
CA HIS A 189 9.50 34.45 8.05
C HIS A 189 8.71 33.83 9.22
N HIS A 190 8.70 32.51 9.33
CA HIS A 190 8.06 31.81 10.44
C HIS A 190 8.89 31.85 11.73
N THR A 191 10.21 31.62 11.66
CA THR A 191 11.07 31.47 12.84
C THR A 191 11.68 32.76 13.36
N VAL A 192 11.87 33.78 12.51
CA VAL A 192 12.52 35.04 12.89
C VAL A 192 11.48 36.09 13.27
N GLU A 193 11.39 36.43 14.56
CA GLU A 193 10.38 37.38 15.07
C GLU A 193 10.42 38.75 14.38
N GLN A 194 11.61 39.22 13.97
CA GLN A 194 11.79 40.51 13.28
C GLN A 194 11.11 40.57 11.90
N PHE A 195 10.77 39.43 11.31
CA PHE A 195 10.13 39.32 9.99
C PHE A 195 8.69 38.84 10.04
N ARG A 196 8.12 38.65 11.24
CA ARG A 196 6.68 38.44 11.41
C ARG A 196 5.95 39.77 11.29
N ASP A 197 4.95 39.83 10.42
CA ASP A 197 4.09 41.00 10.32
C ASP A 197 3.27 41.17 11.60
N LYS A 198 3.28 42.39 12.18
CA LYS A 198 2.62 42.74 13.45
C LYS A 198 1.07 42.77 13.39
N GLY A 199 0.44 42.15 12.39
CA GLY A 199 -1.02 42.16 12.23
C GLY A 199 -1.59 41.06 11.34
N SER A 200 -0.77 40.38 10.54
CA SER A 200 -1.15 39.19 9.76
C SER A 200 -0.21 38.06 10.15
N LYS A 201 -0.67 37.21 11.08
CA LYS A 201 0.12 36.05 11.54
C LYS A 201 0.33 35.09 10.34
N ASP A 202 1.59 34.86 9.98
CA ASP A 202 2.11 33.78 9.13
C ASP A 202 1.62 33.69 7.64
N SER A 203 0.86 34.66 7.09
CA SER A 203 0.31 34.58 5.72
C SER A 203 1.39 34.52 4.61
N TYR A 204 2.43 35.34 4.69
CA TYR A 204 3.52 35.35 3.71
C TYR A 204 4.40 34.10 3.79
N ALA A 205 4.63 33.57 4.99
CA ALA A 205 5.37 32.33 5.19
C ALA A 205 4.64 31.14 4.54
N ILE A 206 3.33 31.05 4.77
CA ILE A 206 2.45 30.04 4.15
C ILE A 206 2.48 30.18 2.63
N GLN A 207 2.35 31.39 2.09
CA GLN A 207 2.37 31.63 0.64
C GLN A 207 3.72 31.21 0.01
N CYS A 208 4.85 31.51 0.66
CA CYS A 208 6.15 31.07 0.19
C CYS A 208 6.28 29.55 0.19
N LEU A 209 5.81 28.88 1.24
CA LEU A 209 5.85 27.42 1.35
C LEU A 209 4.91 26.74 0.34
N GLN A 210 3.73 27.30 0.07
CA GLN A 210 2.84 26.83 -1.00
C GLN A 210 3.51 26.92 -2.38
N LYS A 211 4.13 28.07 -2.70
CA LYS A 211 4.88 28.23 -3.95
C LYS A 211 6.12 27.33 -4.03
N SER A 212 6.74 27.00 -2.89
CA SER A 212 7.84 26.03 -2.83
C SER A 212 7.37 24.64 -3.26
N ILE A 213 6.22 24.21 -2.74
CA ILE A 213 5.59 22.93 -3.08
C ILE A 213 5.14 22.89 -4.54
N GLU A 214 4.60 24.00 -5.07
CA GLU A 214 4.27 24.09 -6.50
C GLU A 214 5.51 23.90 -7.40
N ALA A 215 6.68 24.36 -6.94
CA ALA A 215 7.93 24.24 -7.66
C ALA A 215 8.61 22.87 -7.49
N ASP A 216 8.48 22.23 -6.32
CA ASP A 216 8.93 20.87 -6.05
C ASP A 216 7.96 20.13 -5.12
N PRO A 217 7.00 19.39 -5.70
CA PRO A 217 6.00 18.65 -4.92
C PRO A 217 6.60 17.50 -4.10
N ASN A 218 7.81 17.05 -4.43
CA ASN A 218 8.44 15.87 -3.82
C ASN A 218 9.24 16.19 -2.55
N SER A 219 9.35 17.45 -2.15
CA SER A 219 10.09 17.88 -0.95
C SER A 219 9.27 17.68 0.33
N GLY A 220 9.53 16.60 1.06
CA GLY A 220 8.94 16.33 2.38
C GLY A 220 9.22 17.46 3.39
N GLN A 221 10.39 18.09 3.28
CA GLN A 221 10.79 19.24 4.11
C GLN A 221 9.90 20.47 3.90
N SER A 222 9.46 20.74 2.67
CA SER A 222 8.56 21.87 2.38
C SER A 222 7.17 21.64 2.98
N TRP A 223 6.67 20.41 2.90
CA TRP A 223 5.42 20.00 3.52
C TRP A 223 5.48 20.01 5.05
N TYR A 224 6.59 19.58 5.63
CA TYR A 224 6.87 19.69 7.07
C TYR A 224 6.79 21.14 7.55
N PHE A 225 7.50 22.07 6.89
CA PHE A 225 7.45 23.49 7.26
C PHE A 225 6.07 24.11 7.07
N LEU A 226 5.33 23.73 6.03
CA LEU A 226 3.95 24.19 5.84
C LEU A 226 3.03 23.68 6.95
N GLY A 227 3.18 22.42 7.36
CA GLY A 227 2.47 21.84 8.51
C GLY A 227 2.71 22.61 9.80
N ARG A 228 3.98 22.97 10.09
CA ARG A 228 4.32 23.81 11.27
C ARG A 228 3.67 25.19 11.25
N ASN A 229 3.50 25.79 10.07
CA ASN A 229 2.82 27.08 9.94
C ASN A 229 1.30 26.96 10.08
N LEU A 230 0.68 25.91 9.53
CA LEU A 230 -0.77 25.70 9.52
C LEU A 230 -1.33 25.15 10.84
N GLY A 231 -0.53 24.49 11.67
CA GLY A 231 -0.96 23.92 12.96
C GLY A 231 -1.54 24.93 13.98
N LYS A 232 -1.60 26.23 13.63
CA LYS A 232 -2.26 27.29 14.41
C LYS A 232 -3.71 27.55 14.00
N GLU A 233 -4.17 27.11 12.82
CA GLU A 233 -5.55 27.26 12.35
C GLU A 233 -6.28 25.92 12.38
N GLY A 234 -7.09 25.73 13.43
CA GLY A 234 -7.65 24.45 13.86
C GLY A 234 -8.81 23.88 13.04
N LEU A 235 -8.65 23.66 11.73
CA LEU A 235 -9.56 22.78 10.99
C LEU A 235 -8.76 21.79 10.13
N LEU A 236 -8.76 20.52 10.53
CA LEU A 236 -8.12 19.44 9.78
C LEU A 236 -9.14 18.39 9.38
N SER A 237 -9.24 18.17 8.07
CA SER A 237 -9.80 16.92 7.55
C SER A 237 -8.78 15.81 7.76
N SER A 238 -9.16 14.78 8.53
CA SER A 238 -8.39 13.55 8.77
C SER A 238 -8.39 12.58 7.58
N SER A 239 -8.93 13.01 6.43
CA SER A 239 -9.02 12.16 5.23
C SER A 239 -7.66 11.96 4.57
N ILE A 240 -7.48 10.80 3.95
CA ILE A 240 -6.32 10.50 3.07
C ILE A 240 -6.66 10.60 1.57
N LEU A 241 -7.90 10.94 1.20
CA LEU A 241 -8.31 11.22 -0.19
C LEU A 241 -7.79 12.59 -0.66
N LEU A 242 -7.72 12.78 -1.99
CA LEU A 242 -7.35 14.06 -2.61
C LEU A 242 -8.22 15.21 -2.08
N ASP A 243 -7.65 16.40 -1.84
CA ASP A 243 -8.36 17.55 -1.25
C ASP A 243 -9.62 17.97 -2.02
N LYS A 244 -9.65 17.70 -3.32
CA LYS A 244 -10.80 17.98 -4.20
C LYS A 244 -11.83 16.86 -4.20
N CYS A 245 -11.54 15.71 -3.61
CA CYS A 245 -12.49 14.61 -3.52
C CYS A 245 -13.55 14.94 -2.47
N PRO A 246 -14.85 14.80 -2.82
CA PRO A 246 -15.90 14.89 -1.81
C PRO A 246 -15.75 13.75 -0.79
N PRO A 247 -16.36 13.88 0.41
CA PRO A 247 -16.48 12.75 1.32
C PRO A 247 -17.02 11.51 0.60
N PRO A 248 -16.48 10.31 0.89
CA PRO A 248 -16.94 9.10 0.23
C PRO A 248 -18.44 8.91 0.50
N ARG A 249 -19.15 8.50 -0.55
CA ARG A 249 -20.58 8.23 -0.52
C ARG A 249 -20.89 7.04 -1.43
N PRO A 250 -21.99 6.32 -1.18
CA PRO A 250 -22.47 5.30 -2.11
C PRO A 250 -22.63 5.88 -3.52
N PRO A 251 -22.14 5.21 -4.57
CA PRO A 251 -22.29 5.69 -5.94
C PRO A 251 -23.76 5.61 -6.36
N PRO A 252 -24.26 6.56 -7.15
CA PRO A 252 -25.57 6.43 -7.78
C PRO A 252 -25.54 5.27 -8.79
N PRO A 253 -26.73 4.76 -9.21
CA PRO A 253 -26.80 3.79 -10.30
C PRO A 253 -26.01 4.26 -11.54
N PRO A 254 -25.28 3.37 -12.23
CA PRO A 254 -24.56 3.72 -13.45
C PRO A 254 -25.46 4.43 -14.47
N SER A 255 -24.92 5.48 -15.11
CA SER A 255 -25.70 6.43 -15.93
C SER A 255 -26.35 5.82 -17.17
N LEU A 256 -25.79 4.73 -17.70
CA LEU A 256 -26.36 3.97 -18.81
C LEU A 256 -27.01 2.70 -18.27
N PRO A 257 -28.35 2.67 -18.13
CA PRO A 257 -29.04 1.49 -17.65
C PRO A 257 -28.88 0.35 -18.66
N LEU A 258 -28.61 -0.85 -18.14
CA LEU A 258 -28.50 -2.04 -18.97
C LEU A 258 -29.88 -2.49 -19.47
N SER A 259 -29.89 -3.00 -20.70
CA SER A 259 -31.06 -3.68 -21.26
C SER A 259 -31.27 -5.02 -20.53
N LYS A 260 -32.53 -5.51 -20.53
CA LYS A 260 -32.92 -6.71 -19.76
C LYS A 260 -32.11 -7.97 -20.15
N ASP A 261 -31.70 -8.09 -21.40
CA ASP A 261 -30.86 -9.17 -21.94
C ASP A 261 -29.44 -9.17 -21.36
N LYS A 262 -28.94 -8.01 -20.89
CA LYS A 262 -27.59 -7.86 -20.32
C LYS A 262 -27.54 -8.00 -18.80
N LEU A 263 -28.67 -8.26 -18.14
CA LEU A 263 -28.74 -8.39 -16.68
C LEU A 263 -28.28 -9.77 -16.17
N ASN A 264 -28.14 -10.75 -17.06
CA ASN A 264 -27.60 -12.07 -16.75
C ASN A 264 -26.34 -12.34 -17.61
N PRO A 265 -25.25 -11.58 -17.39
CA PRO A 265 -24.05 -11.73 -18.19
C PRO A 265 -23.39 -13.10 -17.98
N PRO A 266 -22.75 -13.67 -19.02
CA PRO A 266 -21.94 -14.88 -18.85
C PRO A 266 -20.74 -14.57 -17.96
N THR A 267 -20.36 -15.52 -17.11
CA THR A 267 -19.21 -15.36 -16.22
C THR A 267 -17.89 -15.53 -16.99
N PRO A 268 -16.95 -14.56 -16.91
CA PRO A 268 -15.61 -14.71 -17.46
C PRO A 268 -14.96 -16.00 -16.96
N SER A 269 -14.67 -16.92 -17.88
CA SER A 269 -14.17 -18.26 -17.55
C SER A 269 -12.91 -18.56 -18.35
N ILE A 270 -11.89 -19.07 -17.66
CA ILE A 270 -10.61 -19.47 -18.26
C ILE A 270 -10.41 -20.96 -17.99
N TYR A 271 -10.09 -21.73 -19.03
CA TYR A 271 -9.80 -23.15 -18.91
C TYR A 271 -8.30 -23.36 -18.97
N LEU A 272 -7.76 -24.05 -17.96
CA LEU A 272 -6.35 -24.41 -17.91
C LEU A 272 -6.21 -25.90 -18.19
N GLU A 273 -5.36 -26.25 -19.16
CA GLU A 273 -5.05 -27.65 -19.47
C GLU A 273 -3.75 -28.05 -18.78
N ASN A 274 -2.80 -27.12 -18.72
CA ASN A 274 -1.42 -27.40 -18.34
C ASN A 274 -0.91 -26.40 -17.30
N LYS A 275 0.16 -26.79 -16.59
CA LYS A 275 0.87 -25.88 -15.68
C LYS A 275 1.28 -24.56 -16.36
N ARG A 276 1.70 -24.59 -17.64
CA ARG A 276 2.15 -23.37 -18.35
C ARG A 276 1.06 -22.32 -18.44
N ASP A 277 -0.19 -22.73 -18.64
CA ASP A 277 -1.34 -21.84 -18.79
C ASP A 277 -1.59 -21.05 -17.49
N ALA A 278 -1.42 -21.71 -16.34
CA ALA A 278 -1.58 -21.08 -15.02
C ALA A 278 -0.53 -19.97 -14.73
N PHE A 279 0.64 -20.04 -15.39
CA PHE A 279 1.71 -19.05 -15.25
C PHE A 279 1.79 -18.09 -16.44
N TYR A 280 0.81 -18.13 -17.34
CA TYR A 280 0.75 -17.23 -18.50
C TYR A 280 0.48 -15.79 -18.04
N PRO A 281 1.38 -14.81 -18.26
CA PRO A 281 1.25 -13.47 -17.68
C PRO A 281 -0.08 -12.74 -17.96
N PRO A 282 -0.69 -12.85 -19.16
CA PRO A 282 -2.00 -12.26 -19.44
C PRO A 282 -3.14 -12.76 -18.56
N LEU A 283 -3.00 -13.94 -17.91
CA LEU A 283 -3.99 -14.44 -16.95
C LEU A 283 -4.20 -13.45 -15.80
N HIS A 284 -3.10 -12.93 -15.24
CA HIS A 284 -3.17 -11.95 -14.16
C HIS A 284 -3.88 -10.67 -14.62
N GLN A 285 -3.51 -10.16 -15.80
CA GLN A 285 -4.13 -8.96 -16.38
C GLN A 285 -5.64 -9.15 -16.60
N PHE A 286 -6.04 -10.32 -17.09
CA PHE A 286 -7.45 -10.66 -17.29
C PHE A 286 -8.24 -10.66 -15.98
N CYS A 287 -7.69 -11.28 -14.93
CA CYS A 287 -8.30 -11.33 -13.60
C CYS A 287 -8.40 -9.93 -12.96
N THR A 288 -7.39 -9.07 -13.14
CA THR A 288 -7.38 -7.72 -12.57
C THR A 288 -8.10 -6.67 -13.43
N ASN A 289 -8.58 -7.03 -14.63
CA ASN A 289 -9.28 -6.09 -15.50
C ASN A 289 -10.56 -5.58 -14.81
N PRO A 290 -10.74 -4.26 -14.58
CA PRO A 290 -11.93 -3.72 -13.92
C PRO A 290 -13.26 -4.06 -14.61
N ALA A 291 -13.23 -4.41 -15.90
CA ALA A 291 -14.41 -4.87 -16.63
C ALA A 291 -14.86 -6.29 -16.26
N ASN A 292 -14.00 -7.06 -15.57
CA ASN A 292 -14.26 -8.42 -15.10
C ASN A 292 -14.42 -8.39 -13.56
N PRO A 293 -15.65 -8.34 -13.02
CA PRO A 293 -15.86 -8.36 -11.57
C PRO A 293 -15.43 -9.69 -10.93
N VAL A 294 -15.62 -10.77 -11.67
CA VAL A 294 -15.32 -12.13 -11.21
C VAL A 294 -14.79 -12.94 -12.38
N THR A 295 -13.82 -13.83 -12.10
CA THR A 295 -13.28 -14.78 -13.08
C THR A 295 -13.25 -16.17 -12.46
N VAL A 296 -13.69 -17.17 -13.22
CA VAL A 296 -13.56 -18.57 -12.82
C VAL A 296 -12.47 -19.24 -13.64
N ILE A 297 -11.44 -19.71 -12.95
CA ILE A 297 -10.34 -20.47 -13.52
C ILE A 297 -10.64 -21.96 -13.34
N ARG A 298 -11.04 -22.59 -14.44
CA ARG A 298 -11.47 -23.98 -14.50
C ARG A 298 -10.28 -24.93 -14.53
N GLY A 299 -10.36 -25.99 -13.73
CA GLY A 299 -9.37 -27.08 -13.74
C GLY A 299 -7.99 -26.70 -13.18
N LEU A 300 -7.87 -25.58 -12.44
CA LEU A 300 -6.60 -25.10 -11.91
C LEU A 300 -5.87 -26.17 -11.07
N ALA A 301 -6.58 -26.83 -10.16
CA ALA A 301 -5.98 -27.85 -9.31
C ALA A 301 -5.40 -29.02 -10.12
N GLY A 302 -6.09 -29.45 -11.18
CA GLY A 302 -5.57 -30.46 -12.10
C GLY A 302 -4.34 -29.99 -12.86
N ALA A 303 -4.40 -28.79 -13.46
CA ALA A 303 -3.30 -28.20 -14.23
C ALA A 303 -2.02 -28.03 -13.40
N LEU A 304 -2.15 -27.69 -12.11
CA LEU A 304 -1.04 -27.50 -11.17
C LEU A 304 -0.68 -28.76 -10.37
N LYS A 305 -1.46 -29.84 -10.50
CA LYS A 305 -1.36 -31.05 -9.67
C LYS A 305 -1.37 -30.71 -8.18
N LEU A 306 -2.37 -29.92 -7.77
CA LEU A 306 -2.63 -29.61 -6.36
C LEU A 306 -3.26 -30.84 -5.69
N ASP A 307 -2.68 -31.28 -4.58
CA ASP A 307 -3.27 -32.28 -3.71
C ASP A 307 -4.32 -31.65 -2.80
N LEU A 308 -5.55 -31.57 -3.32
CA LEU A 308 -6.70 -31.10 -2.55
C LEU A 308 -7.07 -32.06 -1.39
N GLY A 309 -6.56 -33.30 -1.41
CA GLY A 309 -6.77 -34.27 -0.33
C GLY A 309 -6.21 -33.79 1.01
N LEU A 310 -5.14 -32.98 0.99
CA LEU A 310 -4.56 -32.34 2.18
C LEU A 310 -5.54 -31.43 2.93
N PHE A 311 -6.58 -30.95 2.25
CA PHE A 311 -7.63 -30.08 2.79
C PHE A 311 -8.95 -30.82 3.00
N SER A 312 -8.96 -32.15 2.83
CA SER A 312 -10.13 -32.97 3.09
C SER A 312 -10.49 -32.94 4.57
N THR A 313 -11.78 -33.03 4.89
CA THR A 313 -12.25 -33.10 6.28
C THR A 313 -11.54 -34.18 7.09
N LYS A 314 -11.27 -35.34 6.47
CA LYS A 314 -10.52 -36.43 7.11
C LYS A 314 -9.12 -35.97 7.52
N THR A 315 -8.33 -35.44 6.58
CA THR A 315 -6.96 -35.00 6.85
C THR A 315 -6.90 -33.85 7.84
N LEU A 316 -7.87 -32.93 7.81
CA LEU A 316 -7.95 -31.83 8.78
C LEU A 316 -8.21 -32.33 10.20
N VAL A 317 -9.08 -33.33 10.38
CA VAL A 317 -9.35 -33.98 11.67
C VAL A 317 -8.12 -34.73 12.16
N GLU A 318 -7.42 -35.47 11.29
CA GLU A 318 -6.19 -36.19 11.63
C GLU A 318 -5.07 -35.24 12.05
N ALA A 319 -4.96 -34.07 11.41
CA ALA A 319 -3.94 -33.08 11.72
C ALA A 319 -4.21 -32.32 13.02
N ASN A 320 -5.41 -31.75 13.19
CA ASN A 320 -5.73 -30.87 14.33
C ASN A 320 -7.21 -30.98 14.75
N PRO A 321 -7.61 -32.05 15.48
CA PRO A 321 -9.03 -32.33 15.78
C PRO A 321 -9.70 -31.29 16.68
N GLU A 322 -8.96 -30.75 17.65
CA GLU A 322 -9.46 -29.78 18.64
C GLU A 322 -9.35 -28.32 18.17
N HIS A 323 -8.94 -28.08 16.92
CA HIS A 323 -8.84 -26.73 16.39
C HIS A 323 -10.23 -26.06 16.35
N LEU A 324 -10.28 -24.78 16.73
CA LEU A 324 -11.53 -24.03 16.88
C LEU A 324 -12.20 -23.77 15.52
N VAL A 325 -13.52 -23.92 15.47
CA VAL A 325 -14.35 -23.61 14.31
C VAL A 325 -15.45 -22.65 14.74
N GLU A 326 -15.52 -21.47 14.11
CA GLU A 326 -16.70 -20.62 14.21
C GLU A 326 -17.84 -21.27 13.43
N VAL A 327 -19.04 -21.31 13.99
CA VAL A 327 -20.21 -21.94 13.35
C VAL A 327 -21.31 -20.92 13.17
N ARG A 328 -21.85 -20.88 11.96
CA ARG A 328 -23.08 -20.16 11.64
C ARG A 328 -24.26 -21.12 11.53
N THR A 329 -25.27 -20.95 12.36
CA THR A 329 -26.53 -21.71 12.25
C THR A 329 -27.50 -20.92 11.38
N GLN A 330 -28.00 -21.58 10.34
CA GLN A 330 -28.77 -20.98 9.25
C GLN A 330 -29.99 -21.85 8.93
N LEU A 331 -30.94 -21.31 8.17
CA LEU A 331 -32.04 -22.07 7.57
C LEU A 331 -31.61 -22.57 6.18
N ALA A 332 -31.85 -23.84 5.91
CA ALA A 332 -31.66 -24.42 4.57
C ALA A 332 -32.71 -23.84 3.62
N GLN A 333 -32.26 -23.12 2.60
CA GLN A 333 -33.09 -22.32 1.70
C GLN A 333 -32.76 -22.64 0.22
N PRO A 334 -33.73 -22.49 -0.71
CA PRO A 334 -33.47 -22.57 -2.15
C PRO A 334 -32.42 -21.54 -2.59
N ARG A 335 -31.63 -21.87 -3.61
CA ARG A 335 -30.37 -21.19 -3.93
C ARG A 335 -30.50 -19.71 -4.28
N ASP A 336 -31.59 -19.32 -4.93
CA ASP A 336 -31.87 -17.96 -5.41
C ASP A 336 -32.95 -17.25 -4.56
N GLU A 337 -33.36 -17.85 -3.45
CA GLU A 337 -34.42 -17.32 -2.60
C GLU A 337 -33.98 -17.22 -1.13
N ASN A 338 -34.60 -16.33 -0.38
CA ASN A 338 -34.45 -16.25 1.06
C ASN A 338 -35.79 -15.90 1.68
N TRP A 339 -36.36 -16.85 2.41
CA TRP A 339 -37.69 -16.74 3.00
C TRP A 339 -37.63 -16.47 4.50
N ASP A 340 -38.69 -15.89 5.04
CA ASP A 340 -38.90 -15.85 6.49
C ASP A 340 -39.07 -17.27 7.09
N GLN A 341 -39.04 -17.35 8.43
CA GLN A 341 -39.11 -18.63 9.15
C GLN A 341 -40.36 -19.46 8.84
N ILE A 342 -41.45 -18.80 8.44
CA ILE A 342 -42.74 -19.42 8.13
C ILE A 342 -42.86 -19.77 6.63
N GLY A 343 -41.92 -19.29 5.79
CA GLY A 343 -41.94 -19.52 4.34
C GLY A 343 -43.01 -18.71 3.59
N SER A 344 -43.48 -17.61 4.19
CA SER A 344 -44.57 -16.77 3.69
C SER A 344 -44.12 -15.68 2.72
N ARG A 345 -42.95 -15.07 2.97
CA ARG A 345 -42.43 -13.95 2.16
C ARG A 345 -40.93 -14.04 1.95
N LYS A 346 -40.47 -13.60 0.78
CA LYS A 346 -39.05 -13.35 0.51
C LYS A 346 -38.58 -12.14 1.30
N MET A 347 -37.34 -12.19 1.80
CA MET A 347 -36.76 -11.12 2.60
C MET A 347 -35.26 -10.98 2.36
N TRP A 348 -34.73 -9.76 2.52
CA TRP A 348 -33.29 -9.50 2.38
C TRP A 348 -32.47 -9.98 3.58
N ARG A 349 -33.03 -10.01 4.80
CA ARG A 349 -32.28 -10.40 5.99
C ARG A 349 -32.01 -11.91 5.98
N CYS A 350 -30.74 -12.28 6.10
CA CYS A 350 -30.30 -13.67 6.14
C CYS A 350 -29.98 -14.07 7.59
N GLU A 351 -30.75 -15.00 8.16
CA GLU A 351 -30.49 -15.50 9.52
C GLU A 351 -29.21 -16.33 9.57
N SER A 352 -28.29 -15.98 10.48
CA SER A 352 -26.95 -16.59 10.56
C SER A 352 -26.34 -16.39 11.96
N SER A 353 -26.80 -17.19 12.93
CA SER A 353 -26.41 -17.06 14.33
C SER A 353 -25.05 -17.70 14.63
N ARG A 354 -24.21 -17.01 15.41
CA ARG A 354 -22.82 -17.43 15.69
C ARG A 354 -22.72 -18.34 16.91
N SER A 355 -21.94 -19.41 16.80
CA SER A 355 -21.51 -20.30 17.88
C SER A 355 -20.10 -20.81 17.60
N HIS A 356 -19.54 -21.67 18.47
CA HIS A 356 -18.19 -22.24 18.27
C HIS A 356 -18.19 -23.75 18.55
N THR A 357 -17.31 -24.47 17.86
CA THR A 357 -17.09 -25.91 18.02
C THR A 357 -15.64 -26.26 17.68
N THR A 358 -15.30 -27.55 17.55
CA THR A 358 -14.00 -28.02 17.06
C THR A 358 -14.10 -28.68 15.69
N ILE A 359 -12.97 -28.80 14.98
CA ILE A 359 -12.90 -29.48 13.66
C ILE A 359 -13.47 -30.90 13.77
N LEU A 360 -13.11 -31.67 14.79
CA LEU A 360 -13.61 -33.03 14.99
C LEU A 360 -15.15 -33.07 15.11
N LYS A 361 -15.73 -32.23 15.97
CA LYS A 361 -17.17 -32.19 16.19
C LYS A 361 -17.92 -31.71 14.94
N TYR A 362 -17.38 -30.72 14.23
CA TYR A 362 -17.99 -30.26 12.98
C TYR A 362 -17.90 -31.31 11.87
N ALA A 363 -16.77 -32.01 11.75
CA ALA A 363 -16.58 -33.10 10.80
C ALA A 363 -17.59 -34.25 11.02
N GLN A 364 -17.86 -34.61 12.29
CA GLN A 364 -18.90 -35.59 12.63
C GLN A 364 -20.29 -35.14 12.16
N TYR A 365 -20.64 -33.87 12.40
CA TYR A 365 -21.88 -33.28 11.90
C TYR A 365 -21.95 -33.28 10.36
N GLN A 366 -20.85 -32.91 9.71
CA GLN A 366 -20.77 -32.85 8.25
C GLN A 366 -20.99 -34.25 7.64
N ALA A 367 -20.35 -35.28 8.21
CA ALA A 367 -20.48 -36.67 7.79
C ALA A 367 -21.88 -37.24 8.08
N SER A 368 -22.46 -36.95 9.24
CA SER A 368 -23.83 -37.41 9.57
C SER A 368 -24.86 -36.76 8.64
N SER A 369 -24.71 -35.46 8.34
CA SER A 369 -25.56 -34.76 7.38
C SER A 369 -25.49 -35.37 5.98
N PHE A 370 -24.31 -35.84 5.55
CA PHE A 370 -24.14 -36.53 4.27
C PHE A 370 -24.86 -37.88 4.25
N GLN A 371 -24.71 -38.67 5.31
CA GLN A 371 -25.39 -39.98 5.43
C GLN A 371 -26.91 -39.85 5.51
N GLU A 372 -27.43 -38.84 6.23
CA GLU A 372 -28.87 -38.53 6.26
C GLU A 372 -29.40 -38.22 4.86
N SER A 373 -28.72 -37.36 4.11
CA SER A 373 -29.13 -36.99 2.75
C SER A 373 -29.20 -38.19 1.81
N LEU A 374 -28.24 -39.12 1.91
CA LEU A 374 -28.25 -40.35 1.09
C LEU A 374 -29.42 -41.27 1.44
N LYS A 375 -29.79 -41.34 2.74
CA LYS A 375 -30.97 -42.10 3.19
C LYS A 375 -32.25 -41.48 2.64
N GLU A 376 -32.42 -40.17 2.78
CA GLU A 376 -33.58 -39.43 2.27
C GLU A 376 -33.75 -39.58 0.74
N GLU A 377 -32.66 -39.55 -0.03
CA GLU A 377 -32.72 -39.82 -1.47
C GLU A 377 -33.10 -41.27 -1.81
N SER A 378 -32.60 -42.23 -1.04
CA SER A 378 -32.93 -43.65 -1.24
C SER A 378 -34.40 -43.96 -0.91
N GLU A 379 -34.96 -43.30 0.11
CA GLU A 379 -36.36 -43.42 0.50
C GLU A 379 -37.27 -42.78 -0.55
N LYS A 380 -36.93 -41.59 -1.05
CA LYS A 380 -37.68 -40.94 -2.15
C LYS A 380 -37.69 -41.76 -3.44
N LYS A 381 -36.57 -42.41 -3.77
CA LYS A 381 -36.51 -43.32 -4.94
C LYS A 381 -37.42 -44.53 -4.74
N LYS A 382 -37.43 -45.13 -3.54
CA LYS A 382 -38.34 -46.24 -3.21
C LYS A 382 -39.81 -45.81 -3.26
N GLU A 383 -40.15 -44.63 -2.74
CA GLU A 383 -41.51 -44.09 -2.80
C GLU A 383 -41.98 -43.87 -4.25
N MET A 384 -41.12 -43.30 -5.11
CA MET A 384 -41.39 -43.13 -6.55
C MET A 384 -41.56 -44.46 -7.31
N GLU A 385 -40.92 -45.54 -6.86
CA GLU A 385 -41.07 -46.87 -7.46
C GLU A 385 -42.38 -47.57 -7.04
N THR A 386 -42.97 -47.20 -5.90
CA THR A 386 -44.25 -47.76 -5.40
C THR A 386 -45.51 -46.99 -5.80
N GLU A 387 -45.42 -45.73 -6.25
CA GLU A 387 -46.59 -44.92 -6.63
C GLU A 387 -46.75 -44.75 -8.16
N THR A 388 -47.51 -45.64 -8.79
CA THR A 388 -48.13 -45.37 -10.10
C THR A 388 -49.50 -44.73 -9.92
N CYS A 389 -49.62 -43.39 -9.74
CA CYS A 389 -50.80 -42.63 -10.20
C CYS A 389 -50.73 -41.10 -9.96
N SER A 390 -51.24 -40.35 -10.96
CA SER A 390 -51.78 -38.98 -10.91
C SER A 390 -50.81 -37.80 -10.68
N SER A 391 -50.54 -37.09 -11.79
CA SER A 391 -49.71 -35.89 -11.92
C SER A 391 -50.29 -34.58 -11.36
N ASP A 392 -51.47 -34.58 -10.73
CA ASP A 392 -52.17 -33.33 -10.35
C ASP A 392 -52.11 -32.98 -8.84
N SER A 393 -51.54 -33.87 -8.00
CA SER A 393 -51.40 -33.64 -6.55
C SER A 393 -50.01 -33.12 -6.13
N MET A 394 -49.03 -33.05 -7.03
CA MET A 394 -47.64 -32.69 -6.70
C MET A 394 -47.40 -31.20 -6.42
N MET A 395 -48.24 -30.29 -6.94
CA MET A 395 -48.00 -28.83 -6.83
C MET A 395 -48.51 -28.16 -5.55
N ARG A 396 -49.17 -28.89 -4.63
CA ARG A 396 -49.69 -28.34 -3.36
C ARG A 396 -49.17 -29.04 -2.10
N ARG A 397 -47.95 -29.58 -2.10
CA ARG A 397 -47.28 -29.95 -0.84
C ARG A 397 -46.84 -28.66 -0.14
N ARG A 398 -47.55 -28.29 0.94
CA ARG A 398 -47.18 -27.25 1.90
C ARG A 398 -45.68 -27.38 2.19
N ARG A 399 -44.90 -26.31 1.94
CA ARG A 399 -43.48 -26.24 2.34
C ARG A 399 -43.43 -26.52 3.85
N GLY A 400 -42.88 -27.66 4.24
CA GLY A 400 -42.61 -27.96 5.64
C GLY A 400 -41.67 -26.92 6.25
N PRO A 401 -41.52 -26.88 7.58
CA PRO A 401 -40.62 -25.93 8.23
C PRO A 401 -39.19 -26.11 7.72
N LEU A 402 -38.50 -24.99 7.47
CA LEU A 402 -37.13 -25.00 6.93
C LEU A 402 -36.17 -25.67 7.93
N LYS A 403 -35.34 -26.60 7.44
CA LYS A 403 -34.35 -27.33 8.26
C LYS A 403 -33.24 -26.39 8.71
N HIS A 404 -32.82 -26.49 9.96
CA HIS A 404 -31.63 -25.80 10.44
C HIS A 404 -30.36 -26.53 9.98
N ILE A 405 -29.37 -25.77 9.53
CA ILE A 405 -28.06 -26.25 9.13
C ILE A 405 -26.96 -25.48 9.85
N LYS A 406 -25.78 -26.09 9.96
CA LYS A 406 -24.60 -25.48 10.57
C LYS A 406 -23.52 -25.34 9.52
N PHE A 407 -22.94 -24.15 9.42
CA PHE A 407 -21.86 -23.81 8.51
C PHE A 407 -20.59 -23.52 9.31
N GLY A 408 -19.54 -24.33 9.13
CA GLY A 408 -18.22 -24.13 9.74
C GLY A 408 -17.46 -23.08 8.96
N THR A 409 -17.11 -21.97 9.60
CA THR A 409 -16.58 -20.78 8.93
C THR A 409 -15.33 -20.25 9.61
N ASN A 410 -14.53 -19.50 8.85
CA ASN A 410 -13.38 -18.74 9.36
C ASN A 410 -12.36 -19.61 10.15
N ILE A 411 -12.16 -20.86 9.74
CA ILE A 411 -11.20 -21.75 10.40
C ILE A 411 -9.80 -21.29 10.01
N ASP A 412 -8.94 -21.03 11.01
CA ASP A 412 -7.65 -20.38 10.79
C ASP A 412 -6.54 -21.39 10.47
N LEU A 413 -5.95 -21.24 9.27
CA LEU A 413 -4.82 -22.04 8.80
C LEU A 413 -3.49 -21.30 8.90
N SER A 414 -3.40 -20.22 9.69
CA SER A 414 -2.20 -19.37 9.81
C SER A 414 -0.99 -20.04 10.48
N ASP A 415 -1.21 -21.01 11.36
CA ASP A 415 -0.14 -21.67 12.11
C ASP A 415 0.65 -22.64 11.23
N GLU A 416 1.82 -22.20 10.75
CA GLU A 416 2.71 -23.00 9.90
C GLU A 416 3.14 -24.33 10.53
N LYS A 417 3.20 -24.43 11.86
CA LYS A 417 3.59 -25.68 12.54
C LYS A 417 2.48 -26.71 12.43
N LYS A 418 1.22 -26.27 12.47
CA LYS A 418 0.02 -27.12 12.39
C LYS A 418 -0.36 -27.46 10.95
N TRP A 419 -0.14 -26.54 10.01
CA TRP A 419 -0.68 -26.60 8.65
C TRP A 419 0.40 -26.60 7.57
N LYS A 420 1.63 -27.02 7.92
CA LYS A 420 2.80 -26.96 7.02
C LYS A 420 2.55 -27.55 5.64
N GLN A 421 1.95 -28.74 5.57
CA GLN A 421 1.72 -29.44 4.29
C GLN A 421 0.69 -28.69 3.43
N GLN A 422 -0.40 -28.25 4.04
CA GLN A 422 -1.46 -27.47 3.40
C GLN A 422 -0.89 -26.15 2.84
N LEU A 423 -0.16 -25.39 3.66
CA LEU A 423 0.40 -24.10 3.24
C LEU A 423 1.49 -24.25 2.17
N LEU A 424 2.33 -25.29 2.27
CA LEU A 424 3.34 -25.60 1.24
C LEU A 424 2.67 -25.93 -0.09
N GLU A 425 1.53 -26.62 -0.07
CA GLU A 425 0.81 -26.99 -1.29
C GLU A 425 0.33 -25.75 -2.07
N LEU A 426 -0.12 -24.71 -1.36
CA LEU A 426 -0.57 -23.44 -1.97
C LEU A 426 0.58 -22.62 -2.58
N SER A 427 1.84 -22.93 -2.26
CA SER A 427 3.00 -22.28 -2.89
C SER A 427 3.12 -22.61 -4.40
N LYS A 428 2.46 -23.68 -4.86
CA LYS A 428 2.40 -24.08 -6.28
C LYS A 428 1.59 -23.12 -7.15
N LEU A 429 0.75 -22.28 -6.56
CA LEU A 429 -0.07 -21.29 -7.26
C LEU A 429 0.78 -20.25 -8.00
N PRO A 430 0.24 -19.59 -9.05
CA PRO A 430 0.89 -18.43 -9.64
C PRO A 430 0.97 -17.27 -8.64
N ALA A 431 2.00 -16.44 -8.76
CA ALA A 431 2.34 -15.43 -7.75
C ALA A 431 1.21 -14.44 -7.42
N PHE A 432 0.34 -14.13 -8.39
CA PHE A 432 -0.79 -13.21 -8.19
C PHE A 432 -1.92 -13.79 -7.31
N ALA A 433 -1.97 -15.12 -7.16
CA ALA A 433 -3.00 -15.82 -6.38
C ALA A 433 -2.46 -16.39 -5.05
N ARG A 434 -1.16 -16.23 -4.76
CA ARG A 434 -0.55 -16.71 -3.50
C ARG A 434 -0.91 -15.81 -2.33
N VAL A 435 -1.03 -16.45 -1.15
CA VAL A 435 -1.21 -15.79 0.15
C VAL A 435 -0.10 -14.76 0.40
N VAL A 436 1.16 -15.14 0.15
CA VAL A 436 2.33 -14.27 0.29
C VAL A 436 3.04 -14.13 -1.05
N SER A 437 3.21 -12.90 -1.53
CA SER A 437 4.04 -12.60 -2.70
C SER A 437 4.51 -11.14 -2.68
N ALA A 438 5.64 -10.85 -3.34
CA ALA A 438 6.17 -9.48 -3.41
C ALA A 438 5.18 -8.51 -4.12
N GLY A 439 4.36 -9.03 -5.04
CA GLY A 439 3.32 -8.28 -5.73
C GLY A 439 1.97 -8.25 -4.99
N ASN A 440 1.86 -8.80 -3.78
CA ASN A 440 0.63 -8.73 -2.99
C ASN A 440 0.77 -7.63 -1.93
N LEU A 441 -0.04 -6.57 -2.02
CA LEU A 441 -0.07 -5.46 -1.06
C LEU A 441 -0.27 -5.98 0.38
N LEU A 442 -1.07 -7.02 0.59
CA LEU A 442 -1.32 -7.58 1.92
C LEU A 442 -0.06 -8.23 2.55
N SER A 443 0.93 -8.61 1.74
CA SER A 443 2.25 -9.09 2.22
C SER A 443 3.12 -7.96 2.78
N HIS A 444 2.79 -6.70 2.49
CA HIS A 444 3.52 -5.52 2.96
C HIS A 444 2.89 -4.89 4.21
N VAL A 445 1.81 -5.46 4.75
CA VAL A 445 1.21 -5.03 6.03
C VAL A 445 2.20 -5.22 7.19
N GLY A 446 3.06 -6.24 7.11
CA GLY A 446 4.09 -6.50 8.13
C GLY A 446 3.58 -7.20 9.39
N HIS A 447 2.30 -7.56 9.46
CA HIS A 447 1.72 -8.41 10.52
C HIS A 447 0.53 -9.22 9.98
N THR A 448 0.10 -10.21 10.75
CA THR A 448 -1.00 -11.10 10.40
C THR A 448 -2.36 -10.38 10.44
N ILE A 449 -3.11 -10.49 9.34
CA ILE A 449 -4.52 -10.19 9.24
C ILE A 449 -5.24 -11.49 8.90
N LEU A 450 -5.83 -12.12 9.92
CA LEU A 450 -6.47 -13.42 9.80
C LEU A 450 -7.50 -13.46 8.68
N GLY A 451 -7.36 -14.42 7.76
CA GLY A 451 -8.24 -14.61 6.60
C GLY A 451 -7.94 -13.74 5.40
N MET A 452 -7.17 -12.67 5.56
CA MET A 452 -6.75 -11.84 4.44
C MET A 452 -5.37 -12.23 3.94
N ASN A 453 -4.34 -12.12 4.78
CA ASN A 453 -2.96 -12.55 4.45
C ASN A 453 -2.59 -13.89 5.09
N THR A 454 -3.59 -14.61 5.61
CA THR A 454 -3.50 -16.01 6.01
C THR A 454 -4.67 -16.78 5.40
N VAL A 455 -4.51 -18.08 5.29
CA VAL A 455 -5.56 -18.95 4.75
C VAL A 455 -6.68 -19.10 5.77
N GLN A 456 -7.92 -18.96 5.29
CA GLN A 456 -9.09 -19.42 6.00
C GLN A 456 -9.67 -20.66 5.31
N LEU A 457 -10.31 -21.50 6.11
CA LEU A 457 -11.01 -22.66 5.61
C LEU A 457 -12.47 -22.58 6.06
N TYR A 458 -13.35 -22.85 5.11
CA TYR A 458 -14.75 -23.13 5.37
C TYR A 458 -14.97 -24.64 5.41
N MET A 459 -15.97 -25.13 6.13
CA MET A 459 -16.46 -26.50 6.02
C MET A 459 -17.97 -26.42 5.85
N LYS A 460 -18.48 -26.90 4.72
CA LYS A 460 -19.86 -26.63 4.29
C LYS A 460 -20.68 -27.91 4.17
N VAL A 461 -21.98 -27.75 4.39
CA VAL A 461 -23.05 -28.68 4.01
C VAL A 461 -23.98 -27.99 3.00
N PRO A 462 -24.81 -28.71 2.21
CA PRO A 462 -25.78 -28.11 1.30
C PRO A 462 -26.61 -27.02 1.99
N GLY A 463 -26.69 -25.85 1.35
CA GLY A 463 -27.40 -24.69 1.88
C GLY A 463 -26.54 -23.73 2.73
N SER A 464 -25.29 -24.09 3.07
CA SER A 464 -24.41 -23.19 3.83
C SER A 464 -24.15 -21.91 3.04
N ARG A 465 -24.46 -20.75 3.63
CA ARG A 465 -24.39 -19.44 2.99
C ARG A 465 -23.30 -18.56 3.56
N THR A 466 -22.53 -17.94 2.67
CA THR A 466 -21.85 -16.69 2.96
C THR A 466 -22.72 -15.56 2.41
N PRO A 467 -23.33 -14.72 3.27
CA PRO A 467 -24.25 -13.67 2.84
C PRO A 467 -23.55 -12.61 1.99
N GLY A 468 -24.34 -11.68 1.45
CA GLY A 468 -23.85 -10.57 0.64
C GLY A 468 -22.85 -9.70 1.38
N HIS A 469 -21.75 -9.39 0.71
CA HIS A 469 -20.71 -8.50 1.20
C HIS A 469 -19.82 -8.01 0.06
N GLN A 470 -18.98 -7.03 0.38
CA GLN A 470 -17.71 -6.79 -0.33
C GLN A 470 -16.59 -7.21 0.60
N GLU A 471 -15.46 -7.60 0.03
CA GLU A 471 -14.26 -7.94 0.81
C GLU A 471 -13.79 -6.77 1.67
N ASN A 472 -13.10 -7.08 2.77
CA ASN A 472 -12.53 -6.08 3.67
C ASN A 472 -11.62 -5.12 2.90
N ASN A 473 -11.88 -3.81 3.06
CA ASN A 473 -11.18 -2.76 2.31
C ASN A 473 -11.14 -3.01 0.78
N ASN A 474 -12.16 -3.66 0.21
CA ASN A 474 -12.28 -3.93 -1.23
C ASN A 474 -11.09 -4.70 -1.85
N PHE A 475 -10.34 -5.48 -1.06
CA PHE A 475 -9.28 -6.34 -1.59
C PHE A 475 -9.85 -7.44 -2.50
N CYS A 476 -9.05 -7.92 -3.47
CA CYS A 476 -9.42 -9.11 -4.23
C CYS A 476 -9.48 -10.34 -3.32
N SER A 477 -10.21 -11.37 -3.78
CA SER A 477 -10.36 -12.64 -3.05
C SER A 477 -10.09 -13.82 -3.96
N VAL A 478 -9.43 -14.83 -3.40
CA VAL A 478 -9.06 -16.09 -4.05
C VAL A 478 -9.74 -17.22 -3.31
N ASN A 479 -10.55 -17.98 -4.03
CA ASN A 479 -11.29 -19.10 -3.48
C ASN A 479 -11.07 -20.35 -4.33
N ILE A 480 -10.55 -21.45 -3.76
CA ILE A 480 -10.38 -22.73 -4.47
C ILE A 480 -11.32 -23.76 -3.87
N ASN A 481 -12.21 -24.36 -4.67
CA ASN A 481 -13.10 -25.41 -4.19
C ASN A 481 -12.38 -26.73 -3.97
N ILE A 482 -12.30 -27.19 -2.71
CA ILE A 482 -11.73 -28.49 -2.36
C ILE A 482 -12.64 -29.66 -2.83
N GLY A 483 -13.96 -29.46 -2.83
CA GLY A 483 -14.95 -30.50 -3.11
C GLY A 483 -15.29 -31.40 -1.92
N PRO A 484 -16.03 -32.51 -2.15
CA PRO A 484 -16.46 -33.02 -3.46
C PRO A 484 -17.67 -32.28 -4.06
N GLY A 485 -18.38 -31.48 -3.27
CA GLY A 485 -19.56 -30.74 -3.72
C GLY A 485 -19.22 -29.45 -4.47
N ASP A 486 -20.19 -28.99 -5.25
CA ASP A 486 -20.14 -27.69 -5.91
C ASP A 486 -20.55 -26.56 -4.94
N CYS A 487 -20.12 -25.35 -5.24
CA CYS A 487 -20.66 -24.14 -4.62
C CYS A 487 -21.20 -23.19 -5.73
N GLU A 488 -22.33 -22.54 -5.49
CA GLU A 488 -22.95 -21.56 -6.40
C GLU A 488 -22.64 -20.14 -5.95
N TRP A 489 -22.27 -19.31 -6.92
CA TRP A 489 -21.80 -17.95 -6.73
C TRP A 489 -22.72 -16.97 -7.43
N PHE A 490 -22.86 -15.82 -6.77
CA PHE A 490 -23.54 -14.65 -7.30
C PHE A 490 -22.63 -13.45 -7.09
N ALA A 491 -22.42 -12.66 -8.15
CA ALA A 491 -21.58 -11.48 -8.10
C ALA A 491 -22.21 -10.31 -8.86
N VAL A 492 -22.01 -9.11 -8.33
CA VAL A 492 -22.46 -7.84 -8.89
C VAL A 492 -21.25 -6.92 -9.01
N PRO A 493 -21.06 -6.23 -10.16
CA PRO A 493 -19.97 -5.29 -10.36
C PRO A 493 -19.91 -4.21 -9.27
N GLU A 494 -18.69 -3.81 -8.91
CA GLU A 494 -18.43 -2.78 -7.89
C GLU A 494 -19.30 -1.52 -8.07
N PRO A 495 -19.48 -0.92 -9.26
CA PRO A 495 -20.25 0.32 -9.40
C PRO A 495 -21.70 0.28 -8.91
N TYR A 496 -22.28 -0.92 -8.71
CA TYR A 496 -23.64 -1.11 -8.22
C TYR A 496 -23.73 -1.27 -6.69
N TRP A 497 -22.62 -1.21 -5.95
CA TRP A 497 -22.65 -1.41 -4.49
C TRP A 497 -23.53 -0.37 -3.77
N GLY A 498 -23.63 0.85 -4.31
CA GLY A 498 -24.52 1.87 -3.75
C GLY A 498 -26.01 1.52 -3.89
N VAL A 499 -26.40 0.92 -5.02
CA VAL A 499 -27.78 0.42 -5.22
C VAL A 499 -28.11 -0.69 -4.23
N ILE A 500 -27.16 -1.58 -3.96
CA ILE A 500 -27.31 -2.67 -2.99
C ILE A 500 -27.34 -2.11 -1.55
N ASN A 501 -26.54 -1.09 -1.25
CA ASN A 501 -26.62 -0.37 0.02
C ASN A 501 -28.02 0.19 0.25
N ASP A 502 -28.61 0.87 -0.74
CA ASP A 502 -29.96 1.43 -0.64
C ASP A 502 -31.01 0.35 -0.37
N PHE A 503 -30.87 -0.84 -0.97
CA PHE A 503 -31.74 -1.98 -0.65
C PHE A 503 -31.56 -2.48 0.78
N CYS A 504 -30.33 -2.55 1.27
CA CYS A 504 -30.07 -2.92 2.66
C CYS A 504 -30.73 -1.92 3.61
N GLU A 505 -30.57 -0.61 3.37
CA GLU A 505 -31.19 0.44 4.18
C GLU A 505 -32.73 0.37 4.15
N LYS A 506 -33.34 0.22 2.96
CA LYS A 506 -34.80 0.03 2.82
C LYS A 506 -35.33 -1.18 3.60
N ASN A 507 -34.50 -2.20 3.77
CA ASN A 507 -34.84 -3.41 4.51
C ASN A 507 -34.38 -3.37 5.98
N ASN A 508 -33.92 -2.22 6.49
CA ASN A 508 -33.38 -2.03 7.85
C ASN A 508 -32.21 -2.98 8.17
N ILE A 509 -31.27 -3.10 7.23
CA ILE A 509 -30.07 -3.91 7.33
C ILE A 509 -28.86 -3.01 7.05
N ASN A 510 -27.82 -3.10 7.85
CA ASN A 510 -26.56 -2.41 7.56
C ASN A 510 -25.82 -3.14 6.43
N PHE A 511 -25.44 -2.45 5.36
CA PHE A 511 -24.74 -3.05 4.22
C PHE A 511 -23.38 -3.65 4.58
N LEU A 512 -22.58 -2.97 5.41
CA LEU A 512 -21.21 -3.36 5.76
C LEU A 512 -21.16 -4.49 6.81
N MET A 513 -22.04 -4.43 7.81
CA MET A 513 -21.99 -5.29 9.01
C MET A 513 -23.18 -6.24 9.15
N GLY A 514 -24.23 -6.05 8.34
CA GLY A 514 -25.44 -6.87 8.37
C GLY A 514 -25.27 -8.20 7.65
N SER A 515 -26.21 -9.12 7.90
CA SER A 515 -26.31 -10.40 7.19
C SER A 515 -27.50 -10.34 6.24
N TRP A 516 -27.23 -10.26 4.94
CA TRP A 516 -28.24 -10.08 3.91
C TRP A 516 -28.06 -11.04 2.72
N TRP A 517 -29.16 -11.42 2.08
CA TRP A 517 -29.24 -12.26 0.90
C TRP A 517 -30.14 -11.56 -0.14
N PRO A 518 -29.58 -11.02 -1.24
CA PRO A 518 -30.37 -10.25 -2.19
C PRO A 518 -31.51 -11.05 -2.82
N ASN A 519 -32.67 -10.40 -3.00
CA ASN A 519 -33.72 -10.92 -3.85
C ASN A 519 -33.38 -10.61 -5.32
N LEU A 520 -33.23 -11.64 -6.15
CA LEU A 520 -32.82 -11.47 -7.55
C LEU A 520 -33.88 -10.72 -8.38
N GLU A 521 -35.16 -10.83 -8.01
CA GLU A 521 -36.25 -10.10 -8.67
C GLU A 521 -36.07 -8.59 -8.48
N ASP A 522 -35.82 -8.14 -7.25
CA ASP A 522 -35.55 -6.72 -6.93
C ASP A 522 -34.36 -6.17 -7.72
N LEU A 523 -33.26 -6.96 -7.81
CA LEU A 523 -32.07 -6.58 -8.57
C LEU A 523 -32.36 -6.46 -10.08
N TYR A 524 -33.15 -7.40 -10.62
CA TYR A 524 -33.55 -7.40 -12.02
C TYR A 524 -34.44 -6.20 -12.37
N GLU A 525 -35.38 -5.85 -11.49
CA GLU A 525 -36.24 -4.67 -11.64
C GLU A 525 -35.41 -3.37 -11.66
N CYS A 526 -34.42 -3.26 -10.77
CA CYS A 526 -33.49 -2.13 -10.68
C CYS A 526 -32.34 -2.15 -11.70
N LYS A 527 -32.36 -3.04 -12.70
CA LYS A 527 -31.34 -3.12 -13.76
C LYS A 527 -29.93 -3.37 -13.26
N VAL A 528 -29.80 -4.14 -12.17
CA VAL A 528 -28.51 -4.58 -11.64
C VAL A 528 -28.12 -5.90 -12.31
N PRO A 529 -26.97 -5.97 -13.00
CA PRO A 529 -26.51 -7.22 -13.61
C PRO A 529 -25.97 -8.18 -12.55
N VAL A 530 -26.35 -9.45 -12.64
CA VAL A 530 -25.92 -10.50 -11.71
C VAL A 530 -25.20 -11.61 -12.48
N TYR A 531 -23.92 -11.80 -12.17
CA TYR A 531 -23.14 -12.95 -12.60
C TYR A 531 -23.50 -14.14 -11.72
N ARG A 532 -24.00 -15.22 -12.31
CA ARG A 532 -24.38 -16.46 -11.60
C ARG A 532 -23.63 -17.64 -12.21
N PHE A 533 -22.93 -18.42 -11.39
CA PHE A 533 -22.15 -19.56 -11.89
C PHE A 533 -21.89 -20.62 -10.81
N ILE A 534 -21.50 -21.81 -11.27
CA ILE A 534 -21.09 -22.92 -10.42
C ILE A 534 -19.56 -22.97 -10.35
N GLN A 535 -19.02 -23.17 -9.16
CA GLN A 535 -17.61 -23.49 -8.90
C GLN A 535 -17.50 -24.98 -8.54
N ARG A 536 -16.85 -25.75 -9.41
CA ARG A 536 -16.65 -27.20 -9.22
C ARG A 536 -15.37 -27.48 -8.41
N PRO A 537 -15.19 -28.69 -7.87
CA PRO A 537 -13.93 -29.07 -7.22
C PRO A 537 -12.72 -28.81 -8.11
N GLY A 538 -11.70 -28.16 -7.56
CA GLY A 538 -10.47 -27.76 -8.25
C GLY A 538 -10.54 -26.46 -9.03
N ASP A 539 -11.72 -25.83 -9.16
CA ASP A 539 -11.86 -24.51 -9.76
C ASP A 539 -11.45 -23.41 -8.76
N LEU A 540 -10.74 -22.40 -9.27
CA LEU A 540 -10.44 -21.17 -8.54
C LEU A 540 -11.41 -20.07 -8.99
N VAL A 541 -12.02 -19.39 -8.03
CA VAL A 541 -12.74 -18.14 -8.23
C VAL A 541 -11.85 -16.98 -7.81
N TRP A 542 -11.65 -16.05 -8.74
CA TRP A 542 -11.04 -14.77 -8.52
C TRP A 542 -12.13 -13.71 -8.44
N LEU A 543 -12.31 -13.11 -7.27
CA LEU A 543 -13.14 -11.92 -7.11
C LEU A 543 -12.26 -10.69 -7.24
N ASN A 544 -12.64 -9.83 -8.17
CA ASN A 544 -11.91 -8.60 -8.42
C ASN A 544 -12.29 -7.52 -7.39
N THR A 545 -11.47 -6.48 -7.34
CA THR A 545 -11.53 -5.38 -6.37
C THR A 545 -12.95 -4.84 -6.21
N GLY A 546 -13.47 -4.87 -4.98
CA GLY A 546 -14.77 -4.29 -4.62
C GLY A 546 -16.01 -4.97 -5.22
N THR A 547 -15.87 -6.16 -5.81
CA THR A 547 -17.03 -6.91 -6.31
C THR A 547 -17.95 -7.33 -5.17
N VAL A 548 -19.24 -6.99 -5.28
CA VAL A 548 -20.25 -7.43 -4.31
C VAL A 548 -20.61 -8.87 -4.64
N HIS A 549 -20.63 -9.76 -3.66
CA HIS A 549 -20.92 -11.17 -3.93
C HIS A 549 -21.53 -11.89 -2.73
N TRP A 550 -22.16 -13.03 -3.01
CA TRP A 550 -22.69 -13.98 -2.03
C TRP A 550 -22.62 -15.41 -2.58
N VAL A 551 -22.59 -16.39 -1.68
CA VAL A 551 -22.25 -17.78 -2.03
C VAL A 551 -23.12 -18.76 -1.25
N GLN A 552 -23.56 -19.82 -1.93
CA GLN A 552 -24.21 -20.96 -1.29
C GLN A 552 -23.55 -22.27 -1.69
N ALA A 553 -23.31 -23.15 -0.73
CA ALA A 553 -22.88 -24.51 -1.00
C ALA A 553 -24.03 -25.33 -1.61
N ILE A 554 -23.78 -25.99 -2.75
CA ILE A 554 -24.71 -26.98 -3.32
C ILE A 554 -24.45 -28.34 -2.66
N GLY A 555 -23.17 -28.70 -2.51
CA GLY A 555 -22.74 -29.91 -1.81
C GLY A 555 -21.84 -29.60 -0.62
N TRP A 556 -21.07 -30.59 -0.19
CA TRP A 556 -20.08 -30.45 0.87
C TRP A 556 -18.75 -29.92 0.26
N CYS A 557 -18.31 -28.70 0.63
CA CYS A 557 -17.11 -28.01 0.10
C CYS A 557 -16.35 -27.19 1.19
N ASN A 558 -15.07 -26.79 0.97
CA ASN A 558 -14.24 -26.02 1.95
C ASN A 558 -13.92 -24.53 1.56
N ASN A 559 -12.72 -23.91 1.74
CA ASN A 559 -12.07 -22.80 0.92
C ASN A 559 -11.66 -21.40 1.57
N THR A 560 -10.85 -20.59 0.83
CA THR A 560 -10.61 -19.08 0.77
C THR A 560 -9.43 -18.34 1.46
N TRP A 561 -8.91 -17.28 0.79
CA TRP A 561 -8.12 -16.16 1.36
C TRP A 561 -8.17 -14.90 0.45
N ASN A 562 -7.57 -13.76 0.86
CA ASN A 562 -7.51 -12.52 0.06
C ASN A 562 -6.13 -12.24 -0.57
N VAL A 563 -6.12 -11.38 -1.59
CA VAL A 563 -4.89 -10.84 -2.22
C VAL A 563 -5.11 -9.38 -2.63
N GLY A 564 -4.04 -8.58 -2.67
CA GLY A 564 -4.08 -7.20 -3.15
C GLY A 564 -3.11 -6.99 -4.31
N PRO A 565 -3.57 -7.02 -5.57
CA PRO A 565 -2.72 -6.69 -6.72
C PRO A 565 -2.18 -5.25 -6.62
N PRO A 566 -0.94 -4.97 -7.03
CA PRO A 566 -0.33 -3.66 -6.89
C PRO A 566 -0.76 -2.79 -8.09
N THR A 567 -2.05 -2.45 -8.13
CA THR A 567 -2.67 -1.67 -9.21
C THR A 567 -3.30 -0.40 -8.65
N ALA A 568 -3.35 0.67 -9.45
CA ALA A 568 -4.04 1.90 -9.07
C ALA A 568 -5.51 1.67 -8.71
N HIS A 569 -6.19 0.74 -9.41
CA HIS A 569 -7.59 0.42 -9.14
C HIS A 569 -7.79 -0.23 -7.77
N GLN A 570 -6.98 -1.25 -7.44
CA GLN A 570 -7.01 -1.90 -6.12
C GLN A 570 -6.74 -0.90 -4.99
N TYR A 571 -5.69 -0.09 -5.12
CA TYR A 571 -5.31 0.86 -4.09
C TYR A 571 -6.39 1.95 -3.90
N LYS A 572 -6.92 2.49 -5.01
CA LYS A 572 -8.00 3.48 -4.99
C LYS A 572 -9.22 2.99 -4.21
N LEU A 573 -9.77 1.83 -4.58
CA LEU A 573 -10.99 1.31 -3.96
C LEU A 573 -10.76 0.89 -2.49
N ALA A 574 -9.53 0.50 -2.14
CA ALA A 574 -9.17 0.21 -0.75
C ALA A 574 -9.13 1.48 0.12
N VAL A 575 -8.56 2.58 -0.40
CA VAL A 575 -8.58 3.89 0.25
C VAL A 575 -10.00 4.46 0.35
N GLU A 576 -10.80 4.36 -0.71
CA GLU A 576 -12.21 4.82 -0.69
C GLU A 576 -13.03 4.06 0.35
N ARG A 577 -12.90 2.73 0.43
CA ARG A 577 -13.55 1.94 1.49
C ARG A 577 -13.01 2.28 2.88
N TYR A 578 -11.72 2.50 3.03
CA TYR A 578 -11.12 2.89 4.31
C TYR A 578 -11.71 4.19 4.86
N GLU A 579 -11.90 5.19 3.99
CA GLU A 579 -12.51 6.46 4.36
C GLU A 579 -14.02 6.35 4.58
N TRP A 580 -14.71 5.53 3.78
CA TRP A 580 -16.13 5.23 4.02
C TRP A 580 -16.35 4.55 5.37
N ASN A 581 -15.51 3.58 5.71
CA ASN A 581 -15.54 2.87 6.99
C ASN A 581 -15.39 3.84 8.17
N LYS A 582 -14.48 4.82 8.09
CA LYS A 582 -14.35 5.88 9.11
C LYS A 582 -15.66 6.64 9.32
N LEU A 583 -16.33 7.04 8.23
CA LEU A 583 -17.61 7.76 8.32
C LEU A 583 -18.72 6.90 8.92
N GLN A 584 -18.70 5.59 8.66
CA GLN A 584 -19.68 4.64 9.16
C GLN A 584 -19.36 4.08 10.56
N GLY A 585 -18.25 4.48 11.17
CA GLY A 585 -17.80 3.92 12.45
C GLY A 585 -17.47 2.43 12.38
N VAL A 586 -17.01 1.95 11.23
CA VAL A 586 -16.62 0.55 11.00
C VAL A 586 -15.11 0.45 10.97
N LYS A 587 -14.55 -0.55 11.65
CA LYS A 587 -13.11 -0.83 11.62
C LYS A 587 -12.64 -1.22 10.21
N SER A 588 -11.63 -0.53 9.71
CA SER A 588 -10.85 -1.02 8.57
C SER A 588 -9.81 -2.02 9.04
N ILE A 589 -10.03 -3.30 8.75
CA ILE A 589 -9.11 -4.37 9.14
C ILE A 589 -7.76 -4.22 8.45
N VAL A 590 -7.72 -3.68 7.22
CA VAL A 590 -6.46 -3.30 6.57
C VAL A 590 -6.09 -1.87 6.99
N PRO A 591 -4.96 -1.68 7.70
CA PRO A 591 -4.49 -0.37 8.13
C PRO A 591 -3.86 0.37 6.96
N MET A 592 -4.68 1.09 6.18
CA MET A 592 -4.25 1.65 4.89
C MET A 592 -3.14 2.68 5.02
N ILE A 593 -3.06 3.43 6.13
CA ILE A 593 -1.95 4.38 6.34
C ILE A 593 -0.66 3.59 6.56
N HIS A 594 -0.66 2.68 7.54
CA HIS A 594 0.47 1.81 7.84
C HIS A 594 0.97 1.06 6.59
N LEU A 595 0.05 0.44 5.86
CA LEU A 595 0.33 -0.29 4.63
C LEU A 595 0.97 0.62 3.58
N SER A 596 0.45 1.84 3.37
CA SER A 596 0.97 2.78 2.38
C SER A 596 2.42 3.18 2.67
N TRP A 597 2.74 3.42 3.94
CA TRP A 597 4.13 3.69 4.37
C TRP A 597 5.05 2.50 4.15
N ASN A 598 4.60 1.28 4.42
CA ASN A 598 5.40 0.08 4.12
C ASN A 598 5.56 -0.16 2.61
N MET A 599 4.53 0.08 1.81
CA MET A 599 4.62 0.02 0.35
C MET A 599 5.69 0.99 -0.16
N ALA A 600 5.73 2.21 0.36
CA ALA A 600 6.74 3.21 0.00
C ALA A 600 8.17 2.80 0.36
N ARG A 601 8.34 2.06 1.46
CA ARG A 601 9.65 1.48 1.88
C ARG A 601 10.07 0.29 1.03
N ASN A 602 9.12 -0.58 0.67
CA ASN A 602 9.43 -1.93 0.19
C ASN A 602 9.25 -2.11 -1.32
N ILE A 603 8.45 -1.27 -1.98
CA ILE A 603 8.01 -1.49 -3.37
C ILE A 603 8.52 -0.36 -4.27
N LYS A 604 9.12 -0.75 -5.39
CA LYS A 604 9.39 0.15 -6.52
C LYS A 604 8.15 0.19 -7.41
N VAL A 605 7.56 1.37 -7.58
CA VAL A 605 6.33 1.56 -8.37
C VAL A 605 6.68 2.23 -9.69
N SER A 606 6.31 1.59 -10.81
CA SER A 606 6.44 2.15 -12.15
C SER A 606 5.11 2.67 -12.74
N ASP A 607 3.96 2.20 -12.23
CA ASP A 607 2.66 2.75 -12.62
C ASP A 607 2.47 4.16 -12.05
N GLN A 608 2.41 5.15 -12.95
CA GLN A 608 2.29 6.58 -12.59
C GLN A 608 1.10 6.85 -11.66
N LYS A 609 -0.05 6.25 -11.95
CA LYS A 609 -1.29 6.55 -11.24
C LYS A 609 -1.28 5.98 -9.82
N LEU A 610 -0.79 4.76 -9.66
CA LEU A 610 -0.58 4.13 -8.36
C LEU A 610 0.46 4.91 -7.54
N PHE A 611 1.57 5.30 -8.17
CA PHE A 611 2.61 6.11 -7.53
C PHE A 611 2.02 7.42 -6.98
N GLU A 612 1.29 8.18 -7.81
CA GLU A 612 0.64 9.43 -7.41
C GLU A 612 -0.32 9.23 -6.23
N MET A 613 -1.14 8.18 -6.25
CA MET A 613 -2.09 7.89 -5.17
C MET A 613 -1.38 7.56 -3.85
N ILE A 614 -0.37 6.70 -3.88
CA ILE A 614 0.41 6.34 -2.68
C ILE A 614 1.14 7.59 -2.16
N LYS A 615 1.87 8.28 -3.04
CA LYS A 615 2.65 9.49 -2.70
C LYS A 615 1.76 10.56 -2.08
N TYR A 616 0.52 10.71 -2.57
CA TYR A 616 -0.45 11.62 -2.00
C TYR A 616 -0.93 11.18 -0.60
N CYS A 617 -1.19 9.90 -0.39
CA CYS A 617 -1.52 9.37 0.94
C CYS A 617 -0.38 9.61 1.96
N LEU A 618 0.87 9.34 1.57
CA LEU A 618 2.04 9.61 2.40
C LEU A 618 2.15 11.10 2.76
N LEU A 619 1.95 11.96 1.77
CA LEU A 619 1.95 13.40 1.96
C LEU A 619 0.90 13.84 3.00
N ARG A 620 -0.35 13.39 2.84
CA ARG A 620 -1.45 13.73 3.73
C ARG A 620 -1.16 13.31 5.16
N THR A 621 -0.69 12.08 5.32
CA THR A 621 -0.43 11.49 6.63
C THR A 621 0.81 12.07 7.28
N LEU A 622 1.86 12.39 6.53
CA LEU A 622 3.02 13.14 7.02
C LEU A 622 2.63 14.53 7.55
N LYS A 623 1.79 15.26 6.79
CA LYS A 623 1.25 16.55 7.22
C LYS A 623 0.40 16.41 8.48
N GLN A 624 -0.45 15.38 8.57
CA GLN A 624 -1.30 15.10 9.73
C GLN A 624 -0.47 14.79 10.98
N CYS A 625 0.50 13.88 10.88
CA CYS A 625 1.45 13.57 11.96
C CYS A 625 2.15 14.83 12.44
N GLN A 626 2.65 15.66 11.52
CA GLN A 626 3.35 16.89 11.88
C GLN A 626 2.46 17.88 12.63
N ILE A 627 1.23 18.09 12.15
CA ILE A 627 0.33 19.05 12.81
C ILE A 627 -0.13 18.52 14.17
N GLN A 628 -0.46 17.23 14.26
CA GLN A 628 -0.81 16.59 15.52
C GLN A 628 0.34 16.70 16.53
N ARG A 629 1.58 16.48 16.08
CA ARG A 629 2.79 16.65 16.90
C ARG A 629 2.90 18.05 17.48
N GLU A 630 2.75 19.09 16.65
CA GLU A 630 2.81 20.49 17.11
C GLU A 630 1.65 20.83 18.07
N LEU A 631 0.44 20.35 17.80
CA LEU A 631 -0.71 20.57 18.68
C LEU A 631 -0.53 19.93 20.06
N LEU A 632 0.08 18.74 20.11
CA LEU A 632 0.37 18.05 21.37
C LEU A 632 1.49 18.76 22.16
N LEU A 633 2.55 19.18 21.48
CA LEU A 633 3.62 19.98 22.08
C LEU A 633 3.11 21.34 22.59
N ALA A 634 2.26 22.02 21.82
CA ALA A 634 1.63 23.28 22.21
C ALA A 634 0.68 23.12 23.41
N ALA A 635 0.09 21.93 23.59
CA ALA A 635 -0.69 21.55 24.77
C ALA A 635 0.20 21.10 25.95
N GLY A 636 1.53 21.25 25.86
CA GLY A 636 2.47 20.89 26.93
C GLY A 636 2.67 19.39 27.12
N LYS A 637 2.30 18.55 26.15
CA LYS A 637 2.50 17.10 26.23
C LYS A 637 3.89 16.71 25.74
N GLU A 638 4.56 15.87 26.52
CA GLU A 638 5.82 15.24 26.15
C GLU A 638 5.56 14.09 25.18
N LEU A 639 6.39 13.99 24.14
CA LEU A 639 6.38 12.90 23.16
C LEU A 639 7.41 11.86 23.59
N VAL A 640 6.91 10.74 24.14
CA VAL A 640 7.77 9.65 24.60
C VAL A 640 8.13 8.78 23.40
N TRP A 641 9.42 8.65 23.11
CA TRP A 641 9.89 7.75 22.07
C TRP A 641 9.55 6.30 22.42
N HIS A 642 8.75 5.65 21.58
CA HIS A 642 8.38 4.25 21.73
C HIS A 642 9.05 3.37 20.66
N GLY A 643 9.17 3.89 19.43
CA GLY A 643 9.62 3.09 18.30
C GLY A 643 8.61 2.02 17.91
N ARG A 644 9.04 1.07 17.08
CA ARG A 644 8.26 -0.13 16.73
C ARG A 644 9.12 -1.38 16.78
N THR A 645 8.51 -2.47 17.21
CA THR A 645 9.11 -3.81 17.17
C THR A 645 8.84 -4.50 15.83
N GLN A 646 9.65 -5.52 15.50
CA GLN A 646 9.44 -6.31 14.29
C GLN A 646 8.10 -7.05 14.40
N ASN A 647 7.31 -7.02 13.32
CA ASN A 647 5.97 -7.60 13.23
C ASN A 647 4.94 -7.01 14.20
N GLU A 648 5.21 -5.83 14.77
CA GLU A 648 4.22 -5.12 15.57
C GLU A 648 2.98 -4.80 14.71
N PRO A 649 1.76 -5.10 15.20
CA PRO A 649 0.54 -4.72 14.51
C PRO A 649 0.37 -3.21 14.35
N ALA A 650 -0.49 -2.80 13.42
CA ALA A 650 -0.99 -1.44 13.41
C ALA A 650 -1.97 -1.23 14.57
N HIS A 651 -1.98 -0.02 15.14
CA HIS A 651 -2.81 0.30 16.29
C HIS A 651 -4.14 0.92 15.87
N TYR A 652 -5.16 0.68 16.67
CA TYR A 652 -6.51 1.19 16.46
C TYR A 652 -7.02 1.82 17.74
N CYS A 653 -7.85 2.86 17.60
CA CYS A 653 -8.51 3.50 18.72
C CYS A 653 -9.47 2.51 19.39
N SER A 654 -9.35 2.29 20.69
CA SER A 654 -10.21 1.38 21.45
C SER A 654 -11.69 1.80 21.53
N ILE A 655 -12.01 3.05 21.14
CA ILE A 655 -13.36 3.61 21.23
C ILE A 655 -14.06 3.62 19.87
N CYS A 656 -13.42 4.17 18.83
CA CYS A 656 -14.03 4.33 17.50
C CYS A 656 -13.40 3.45 16.42
N GLU A 657 -12.43 2.61 16.78
CA GLU A 657 -11.76 1.65 15.89
C GLU A 657 -11.07 2.25 14.64
N VAL A 658 -10.85 3.57 14.61
CA VAL A 658 -10.02 4.20 13.58
C VAL A 658 -8.56 3.80 13.78
N GLU A 659 -7.84 3.58 12.68
CA GLU A 659 -6.38 3.40 12.70
C GLU A 659 -5.72 4.62 13.34
N VAL A 660 -4.79 4.38 14.27
CA VAL A 660 -3.97 5.42 14.91
C VAL A 660 -2.53 5.20 14.48
N PHE A 661 -2.07 6.04 13.58
CA PHE A 661 -0.73 5.96 13.00
C PHE A 661 0.23 6.92 13.69
N ASP A 662 1.44 6.43 14.00
CA ASP A 662 2.58 7.17 14.57
C ASP A 662 2.42 7.67 16.02
N LEU A 663 1.48 8.58 16.27
CA LEU A 663 1.30 9.23 17.58
C LEU A 663 0.16 8.57 18.36
N LEU A 664 0.52 7.64 19.26
CA LEU A 664 -0.43 6.86 20.05
C LEU A 664 -0.74 7.57 21.37
N LEU A 665 -2.00 7.90 21.62
CA LEU A 665 -2.42 8.41 22.93
C LEU A 665 -2.85 7.22 23.80
N VAL A 666 -2.09 6.95 24.86
CA VAL A 666 -2.37 5.87 25.81
C VAL A 666 -2.66 6.46 27.19
N THR A 667 -3.59 5.88 27.94
CA THR A 667 -3.84 6.37 29.30
C THR A 667 -2.64 6.11 30.21
N SER A 668 -2.35 7.00 31.15
CA SER A 668 -1.22 6.86 32.10
C SER A 668 -1.29 5.55 32.89
N GLU A 669 -2.50 5.09 33.22
CA GLU A 669 -2.74 3.78 33.85
C GLU A 669 -2.36 2.61 32.93
N SER A 670 -2.76 2.65 31.66
CA SER A 670 -2.42 1.57 30.72
C SER A 670 -0.93 1.53 30.40
N ASN A 671 -0.27 2.69 30.41
CA ASN A 671 1.17 2.79 30.23
C ASN A 671 1.93 2.19 31.42
N SER A 672 1.52 2.51 32.66
CA SER A 672 2.17 1.95 33.86
C SER A 672 1.98 0.43 33.98
N LYS A 673 0.83 -0.08 33.53
CA LYS A 673 0.53 -1.52 33.47
C LYS A 673 1.05 -2.22 32.20
N LYS A 674 1.67 -1.48 31.27
CA LYS A 674 2.12 -1.98 29.94
C LYS A 674 1.03 -2.68 29.13
N THR A 675 -0.23 -2.28 29.32
CA THR A 675 -1.37 -2.78 28.53
C THR A 675 -1.66 -1.91 27.30
N TYR A 676 -1.14 -0.68 27.27
CA TYR A 676 -1.15 0.25 26.12
C TYR A 676 -2.50 0.34 25.39
N VAL A 677 -3.55 0.80 26.09
CA VAL A 677 -4.86 0.99 25.47
C VAL A 677 -4.82 2.27 24.62
N VAL A 678 -4.67 2.09 23.31
CA VAL A 678 -4.53 3.19 22.34
C VAL A 678 -5.86 3.89 22.08
N GLN A 679 -5.83 5.22 22.04
CA GLN A 679 -6.92 6.08 21.61
C GLN A 679 -6.45 7.05 20.52
N CYS A 680 -7.36 7.44 19.62
CA CYS A 680 -7.12 8.57 18.72
C CYS A 680 -7.24 9.89 19.48
N GLN A 681 -6.67 10.97 18.93
CA GLN A 681 -6.69 12.29 19.55
C GLN A 681 -8.11 12.77 19.88
N ASP A 682 -9.08 12.57 18.97
CA ASP A 682 -10.45 13.05 19.18
C ASP A 682 -11.14 12.34 20.35
N CYS A 683 -10.99 11.02 20.45
CA CYS A 683 -11.53 10.25 21.56
C CYS A 683 -10.83 10.60 22.89
N ALA A 684 -9.51 10.74 22.88
CA ALA A 684 -8.75 11.12 24.06
C ALA A 684 -9.15 12.51 24.56
N ARG A 685 -9.31 13.49 23.66
CA ARG A 685 -9.77 14.86 24.01
C ARG A 685 -11.22 14.90 24.48
N ARG A 686 -12.10 14.03 23.97
CA ARG A 686 -13.46 13.87 24.51
C ARG A 686 -13.46 13.37 25.96
N GLY A 687 -12.53 12.48 26.31
CA GLY A 687 -12.38 11.97 27.68
C GLY A 687 -11.62 12.89 28.61
N SER A 688 -10.61 13.62 28.10
CA SER A 688 -9.78 14.56 28.85
C SER A 688 -9.38 15.70 27.90
N PRO A 689 -10.06 16.86 27.93
CA PRO A 689 -9.82 17.98 27.00
C PRO A 689 -8.36 18.42 26.94
N ASP A 690 -7.70 18.47 28.11
CA ASP A 690 -6.30 18.86 28.28
C ASP A 690 -5.33 17.67 28.19
N LEU A 691 -5.84 16.44 27.98
CA LEU A 691 -5.07 15.21 27.82
C LEU A 691 -4.19 14.85 29.05
N ASP A 692 -4.56 15.28 30.26
CA ASP A 692 -3.75 15.10 31.50
C ASP A 692 -3.52 13.64 31.89
N ASN A 693 -4.50 12.79 31.60
CA ASN A 693 -4.42 11.37 31.88
C ASN A 693 -3.80 10.55 30.74
N PHE A 694 -3.18 11.21 29.75
CA PHE A 694 -2.62 10.57 28.57
C PHE A 694 -1.11 10.79 28.43
N VAL A 695 -0.45 9.74 28.00
CA VAL A 695 0.93 9.74 27.52
C VAL A 695 0.89 9.61 26.00
N VAL A 696 1.71 10.38 25.31
CA VAL A 696 1.85 10.31 23.84
C VAL A 696 3.08 9.48 23.52
N LEU A 697 2.89 8.37 22.81
CA LEU A 697 3.96 7.51 22.31
C LEU A 697 4.23 7.83 20.83
N GLU A 698 5.48 8.12 20.48
CA GLU A 698 5.94 8.38 19.11
C GLU A 698 6.58 7.10 18.54
N GLN A 699 6.02 6.55 17.46
CA GLN A 699 6.49 5.31 16.84
C GLN A 699 7.57 5.55 15.77
N TYR A 700 7.48 6.65 15.02
CA TYR A 700 8.42 7.00 13.96
C TYR A 700 8.99 8.39 14.19
N ARG A 701 10.28 8.56 13.93
CA ARG A 701 10.86 9.91 13.90
C ARG A 701 10.35 10.62 12.65
N ILE A 702 10.02 11.91 12.77
CA ILE A 702 9.53 12.68 11.62
C ILE A 702 10.57 12.71 10.49
N GLU A 703 11.86 12.72 10.83
CA GLU A 703 12.96 12.67 9.86
C GLU A 703 12.96 11.35 9.07
N GLU A 704 12.60 10.23 9.71
CA GLU A 704 12.47 8.93 9.03
C GLU A 704 11.32 8.96 8.03
N LEU A 705 10.16 9.49 8.43
CA LEU A 705 9.00 9.61 7.54
C LEU A 705 9.30 10.54 6.35
N MET A 706 10.02 11.64 6.58
CA MET A 706 10.46 12.53 5.50
C MET A 706 11.42 11.86 4.55
N GLN A 707 12.39 11.08 5.04
CA GLN A 707 13.33 10.33 4.20
C GLN A 707 12.61 9.28 3.34
N VAL A 708 11.69 8.51 3.93
CA VAL A 708 10.89 7.52 3.18
C VAL A 708 10.05 8.23 2.12
N TYR A 709 9.41 9.35 2.49
CA TYR A 709 8.66 10.15 1.53
C TYR A 709 9.56 10.60 0.38
N ASP A 710 10.69 11.25 0.65
CA ASP A 710 11.59 11.80 -0.39
C ASP A 710 12.18 10.72 -1.30
N GLN A 711 12.52 9.54 -0.74
CA GLN A 711 13.07 8.41 -1.50
C GLN A 711 12.03 7.70 -2.37
N PHE A 712 10.75 7.73 -1.98
CA PHE A 712 9.68 7.13 -2.77
C PHE A 712 9.46 7.92 -4.06
N THR A 713 10.07 7.44 -5.14
CA THR A 713 10.08 8.07 -6.46
C THR A 713 9.60 7.07 -7.52
N LEU A 714 8.99 7.60 -8.59
CA LEU A 714 8.55 6.79 -9.71
C LEU A 714 9.77 6.15 -10.40
N VAL A 715 9.70 4.83 -10.62
CA VAL A 715 10.74 4.11 -11.35
C VAL A 715 10.36 4.02 -12.82
N SER A 716 11.30 4.32 -13.71
CA SER A 716 11.12 4.10 -15.16
C SER A 716 11.19 2.60 -15.45
N ASP A 717 10.22 2.06 -16.19
CA ASP A 717 10.27 0.69 -16.72
C ASP A 717 11.47 0.46 -17.66
#